data_AF-A0A1G3PM60-F1
#
_entry.id   AF-A0A1G3PM60-F1
#
_cell.length_a   1.000
_cell.length_b   1.000
_cell.length_c   1.000
_cell.angle_alpha   90.00
_cell.angle_beta   90.00
_cell.angle_gamma   90.00
#
_symmetry.space_group_name_H-M   'P 1'
#
loop_
_entity.id
_entity.type
_entity.pdbx_description
1 polymer ?
#
loop_
_entity_poly.entity_id
_entity_poly.type
_entity_poly.pdbx_seq_one_letter_code
_entity_poly.pdbx_strand_id
1 'polypeptide(L)'
;MVKKAGLTAIILLFACGTGFADINTDLIKAAQKNNLGKAKEAIENGASAKFQDKEGVSALLWAAQNGNMDIIQLLLDSGADINMKDKTGMTPLGAAIFNGNKALVQYCFEKGSKINFTLSSGAGPLQWAYQLGKKNLYELLISKGADLNLNANNTGHTILMLACNEGDFDLVKLMVENGAGLEIKDKYQLTAFLFSAIKGDVRILEYLVTKGANKNAKTPENKTALMLAAQSGDIEKVEYLLKIGFNINAQDDDGITPLIEAIVAGDTEMMNYLIKKGADVNQQYKNGIAPLNFAVNKNHVEEIEILVKNGADINNVDSKNMTPFIWAAYNGKTKAMSTLLKFGVDPNFCPPKGVAAIILACKENQFESVKLLIHSGADVNFTIKNGDTPLIIAAQNENYNISKILIDAGAAINALNDEGLTPYIYAVATENQKLISLMEKEAQGQWEKLGDEEAEEKMLSAIQKQFQNYKNINMFDNNHIPLLTIAVGNHHFKIVRFLVENGADIDFCDPQGLTPLMSAADYGFTDIMTYLIDHGADINAADSAGITVLMGAALTGELEAVKLLVQKGAKIDVQDHDGNTALLRAAYGGKDEVVKYLVSKGADVNIPNSTGYSPLIMAVFSGNMNSVKTLVEKGAEINTKAKDGMTAFKAAQKQKLSEIAGYLKSKGAK
;
A
#
# COMPACT_ATOMS: atom_id res chain seq x y z
N MET A 1 -26.64 -17.68 5.09
CA MET A 1 -26.12 -18.83 4.33
C MET A 1 -24.95 -19.43 5.10
N VAL A 2 -25.23 -20.46 5.91
CA VAL A 2 -24.27 -21.06 6.86
C VAL A 2 -23.50 -22.18 6.15
N LYS A 3 -22.19 -21.99 6.01
CA LYS A 3 -21.28 -23.08 5.62
C LYS A 3 -21.24 -24.10 6.75
N LYS A 4 -21.83 -25.28 6.46
CA LYS A 4 -21.50 -26.56 7.11
C LYS A 4 -19.99 -26.78 7.01
N ALA A 5 -19.25 -26.55 8.09
CA ALA A 5 -17.87 -27.02 8.20
C ALA A 5 -17.57 -27.27 9.68
N GLY A 6 -17.25 -28.54 10.00
CA GLY A 6 -16.50 -28.88 11.20
C GLY A 6 -17.30 -29.39 12.40
N LEU A 7 -18.19 -30.38 12.23
CA LEU A 7 -18.56 -31.27 13.35
C LEU A 7 -18.98 -32.68 12.89
N THR A 8 -18.29 -33.20 11.87
CA THR A 8 -18.38 -34.58 11.42
C THR A 8 -16.97 -35.18 11.48
N ALA A 9 -16.58 -35.72 12.63
CA ALA A 9 -15.56 -36.78 12.77
C ALA A 9 -15.27 -37.10 14.25
N ILE A 10 -16.19 -37.80 14.93
CA ILE A 10 -15.81 -38.84 15.91
C ILE A 10 -16.78 -40.00 15.72
N ILE A 11 -16.66 -40.67 14.58
CA ILE A 11 -17.02 -42.09 14.47
C ILE A 11 -15.68 -42.82 14.47
N LEU A 12 -15.17 -43.15 15.66
CA LEU A 12 -14.07 -44.09 15.80
C LEU A 12 -14.65 -45.50 15.70
N LEU A 13 -14.77 -45.97 14.46
CA LEU A 13 -14.77 -47.39 14.14
C LEU A 13 -13.35 -47.92 14.42
N PHE A 14 -13.17 -48.66 15.51
CA PHE A 14 -12.07 -49.61 15.59
C PHE A 14 -12.58 -51.01 15.89
N ALA A 15 -12.14 -51.91 15.02
CA ALA A 15 -12.44 -53.32 14.99
C ALA A 15 -11.73 -54.09 16.12
N CYS A 16 -12.37 -55.20 16.44
CA CYS A 16 -11.94 -56.38 17.20
C CYS A 16 -10.42 -56.53 17.46
N GLY A 17 -10.06 -56.67 18.74
CA GLY A 17 -8.86 -57.36 19.21
C GLY A 17 -9.27 -58.34 20.31
N THR A 18 -9.07 -59.63 20.07
CA THR A 18 -9.45 -60.79 20.88
C THR A 18 -8.61 -60.95 22.16
N GLY A 19 -9.23 -61.40 23.26
CA GLY A 19 -8.54 -62.04 24.39
C GLY A 19 -9.17 -61.74 25.75
N PHE A 20 -10.03 -62.64 26.22
CA PHE A 20 -10.89 -62.57 27.41
C PHE A 20 -12.02 -61.53 27.33
N ALA A 21 -13.27 -62.02 27.33
CA ALA A 21 -14.47 -61.21 27.46
C ALA A 21 -14.46 -60.57 28.84
N ASP A 22 -13.96 -59.34 28.92
CA ASP A 22 -14.18 -58.50 30.07
C ASP A 22 -15.68 -58.20 30.11
N ILE A 23 -16.36 -58.81 31.07
CA ILE A 23 -17.80 -58.70 31.26
C ILE A 23 -18.28 -57.24 31.36
N ASN A 24 -17.41 -56.35 31.81
CA ASN A 24 -17.68 -54.92 31.84
C ASN A 24 -17.70 -54.29 30.44
N THR A 25 -16.84 -54.77 29.54
CA THR A 25 -16.83 -54.37 28.14
C THR A 25 -18.08 -54.87 27.41
N ASP A 26 -18.60 -56.04 27.77
CA ASP A 26 -19.85 -56.57 27.21
C ASP A 26 -21.07 -55.76 27.68
N LEU A 27 -21.09 -55.28 28.92
CA LEU A 27 -22.10 -54.34 29.40
C LEU A 27 -22.11 -53.03 28.60
N ILE A 28 -20.93 -52.44 28.33
CA ILE A 28 -20.81 -51.23 27.48
C ILE A 28 -21.35 -51.52 26.08
N LYS A 29 -20.95 -52.63 25.44
CA LYS A 29 -21.45 -53.01 24.11
C LYS A 29 -22.96 -53.25 24.09
N ALA A 30 -23.52 -53.83 25.15
CA ALA A 30 -24.95 -54.06 25.27
C ALA A 30 -25.72 -52.74 25.32
N ALA A 31 -25.28 -51.77 26.14
CA ALA A 31 -25.86 -50.44 26.20
C ALA A 31 -25.70 -49.66 24.89
N GLN A 32 -24.52 -49.74 24.25
CA GLN A 32 -24.26 -49.14 22.95
C GLN A 32 -25.20 -49.67 21.86
N LYS A 33 -25.43 -50.99 21.83
CA LYS A 33 -26.37 -51.65 20.91
C LYS A 33 -27.83 -51.57 21.35
N ASN A 34 -28.12 -50.83 22.41
CA ASN A 34 -29.45 -50.65 22.95
C ASN A 34 -30.18 -51.97 23.33
N ASN A 35 -29.43 -52.96 23.84
CA ASN A 35 -29.96 -54.31 24.13
C ASN A 35 -30.09 -54.54 25.64
N LEU A 36 -31.31 -54.39 26.16
CA LEU A 36 -31.63 -54.56 27.57
C LEU A 36 -31.34 -55.98 28.09
N GLY A 37 -31.65 -57.02 27.31
CA GLY A 37 -31.45 -58.41 27.72
C GLY A 37 -29.98 -58.71 28.00
N LYS A 38 -29.10 -58.30 27.09
CA LYS A 38 -27.65 -58.45 27.26
C LYS A 38 -27.08 -57.58 28.36
N ALA A 39 -27.67 -56.40 28.60
CA ALA A 39 -27.26 -55.54 29.70
C ALA A 39 -27.61 -56.18 31.07
N LYS A 40 -28.80 -56.78 31.21
CA LYS A 40 -29.21 -57.54 32.40
C LYS A 40 -28.29 -58.73 32.64
N GLU A 41 -28.07 -59.54 31.62
CA GLU A 41 -27.18 -60.71 31.69
C GLU A 41 -25.76 -60.32 32.13
N ALA A 42 -25.21 -59.23 31.60
CA ALA A 42 -23.88 -58.76 31.99
C ALA A 42 -23.82 -58.31 33.46
N ILE A 43 -24.83 -57.58 33.96
CA ILE A 43 -24.93 -57.19 35.38
C ILE A 43 -25.08 -58.41 36.30
N GLU A 44 -25.96 -59.36 35.94
CA GLU A 44 -26.18 -60.61 36.70
C GLU A 44 -24.91 -61.46 36.80
N ASN A 45 -24.12 -61.48 35.72
CA ASN A 45 -22.85 -62.19 35.68
C ASN A 45 -21.70 -61.40 36.38
N GLY A 46 -21.96 -60.24 36.97
CA GLY A 46 -21.01 -59.49 37.80
C GLY A 46 -20.34 -58.28 37.15
N ALA A 47 -20.83 -57.77 36.02
CA ALA A 47 -20.34 -56.50 35.46
C ALA A 47 -20.61 -55.34 36.43
N SER A 48 -19.60 -54.48 36.60
CA SER A 48 -19.73 -53.24 37.35
C SER A 48 -20.42 -52.18 36.51
N ALA A 49 -21.57 -51.69 36.97
CA ALA A 49 -22.25 -50.55 36.35
C ALA A 49 -21.44 -49.23 36.44
N LYS A 50 -20.37 -49.21 37.24
CA LYS A 50 -19.41 -48.10 37.38
C LYS A 50 -18.22 -48.19 36.43
N PHE A 51 -18.09 -49.28 35.67
CA PHE A 51 -16.96 -49.45 34.77
C PHE A 51 -16.96 -48.41 33.65
N GLN A 52 -15.77 -47.94 33.31
CA GLN A 52 -15.51 -47.05 32.19
C GLN A 52 -14.42 -47.68 31.31
N ASP A 53 -14.57 -47.58 29.99
CA ASP A 53 -13.55 -48.04 29.05
C ASP A 53 -12.30 -47.16 29.07
N LYS A 54 -11.35 -47.44 28.19
CA LYS A 54 -10.09 -46.67 28.08
C LYS A 54 -10.30 -45.19 27.76
N GLU A 55 -11.45 -44.80 27.19
CA GLU A 55 -11.82 -43.42 26.89
C GLU A 55 -12.70 -42.79 27.99
N GLY A 56 -12.95 -43.51 29.08
CA GLY A 56 -13.81 -43.07 30.16
C GLY A 56 -15.30 -43.27 29.86
N VAL A 57 -15.67 -43.95 28.77
CA VAL A 57 -17.09 -44.09 28.40
C VAL A 57 -17.71 -45.21 29.22
N SER A 58 -18.85 -44.94 29.87
CA SER A 58 -19.61 -45.92 30.65
C SER A 58 -20.79 -46.46 29.85
N ALA A 59 -21.34 -47.60 30.28
CA ALA A 59 -22.59 -48.13 29.73
C ALA A 59 -23.75 -47.13 29.90
N LEU A 60 -23.73 -46.33 30.98
CA LEU A 60 -24.74 -45.33 31.27
C LEU A 60 -24.73 -44.17 30.28
N LEU A 61 -23.54 -43.76 29.81
CA LEU A 61 -23.40 -42.74 28.75
C LEU A 61 -24.07 -43.20 27.45
N TRP A 62 -23.81 -44.43 27.01
CA TRP A 62 -24.44 -45.00 25.82
C TRP A 62 -25.96 -45.15 25.98
N ALA A 63 -26.41 -45.64 27.14
CA ALA A 63 -27.83 -45.80 27.43
C ALA A 63 -28.57 -44.46 27.39
N ALA A 64 -27.98 -43.40 27.97
CA ALA A 64 -28.50 -42.04 27.93
C ALA A 64 -28.50 -41.45 26.51
N GLN A 65 -27.44 -41.66 25.73
CA GLN A 65 -27.36 -41.21 24.34
C GLN A 65 -28.44 -41.87 23.46
N ASN A 66 -28.70 -43.16 23.68
CA ASN A 66 -29.73 -43.92 22.98
C ASN A 66 -31.15 -43.61 23.50
N GLY A 67 -31.29 -42.98 24.65
CA GLY A 67 -32.58 -42.65 25.25
C GLY A 67 -33.31 -43.84 25.88
N ASN A 68 -32.60 -44.92 26.22
CA ASN A 68 -33.23 -46.14 26.74
C ASN A 68 -33.39 -46.09 28.26
N MET A 69 -34.61 -45.73 28.69
CA MET A 69 -34.97 -45.62 30.10
C MET A 69 -34.77 -46.92 30.88
N ASP A 70 -35.04 -48.08 30.29
CA ASP A 70 -34.94 -49.37 30.98
C ASP A 70 -33.48 -49.72 31.30
N ILE A 71 -32.58 -49.48 30.34
CA ILE A 71 -31.13 -49.69 30.55
C ILE A 71 -30.59 -48.66 31.55
N ILE A 72 -31.04 -47.40 31.47
CA ILE A 72 -30.63 -46.35 32.41
C ILE A 72 -31.06 -46.71 33.84
N GLN A 73 -32.31 -47.14 34.03
CA GLN A 73 -32.83 -47.58 35.33
C GLN A 73 -32.02 -48.77 35.88
N LEU A 74 -31.84 -49.81 35.07
CA LEU A 74 -31.03 -50.98 35.43
C LEU A 74 -29.63 -50.58 35.92
N LEU A 75 -28.95 -49.69 35.19
CA LEU A 75 -27.60 -49.27 35.52
C LEU A 75 -27.54 -48.44 36.81
N LEU A 76 -28.49 -47.52 37.01
CA LEU A 76 -28.55 -46.70 38.23
C LEU A 76 -28.90 -47.54 39.47
N ASP A 77 -29.85 -48.48 39.34
CA ASP A 77 -30.22 -49.42 40.41
C ASP A 77 -29.04 -50.35 40.77
N SER A 78 -28.19 -50.64 39.78
CA SER A 78 -26.94 -51.39 39.94
C SER A 78 -25.76 -50.53 40.42
N GLY A 79 -26.03 -49.29 40.86
CA GLY A 79 -25.05 -48.42 41.50
C GLY A 79 -24.20 -47.57 40.55
N ALA A 80 -24.58 -47.39 39.28
CA ALA A 80 -23.94 -46.41 38.42
C ALA A 80 -24.13 -44.98 38.96
N ASP A 81 -23.06 -44.18 38.95
CA ASP A 81 -23.09 -42.75 39.23
C ASP A 81 -23.58 -41.96 38.00
N ILE A 82 -24.70 -41.24 38.15
CA ILE A 82 -25.29 -40.38 37.12
C ILE A 82 -24.37 -39.22 36.69
N ASN A 83 -23.29 -38.95 37.43
CA ASN A 83 -22.33 -37.88 37.17
C ASN A 83 -20.98 -38.36 36.61
N MET A 84 -20.87 -39.64 36.22
CA MET A 84 -19.67 -40.14 35.55
C MET A 84 -19.33 -39.31 34.31
N LYS A 85 -18.03 -39.11 34.09
CA LYS A 85 -17.50 -38.34 32.96
C LYS A 85 -16.57 -39.18 32.12
N ASP A 86 -16.70 -39.11 30.80
CA ASP A 86 -15.66 -39.60 29.90
C ASP A 86 -14.47 -38.62 29.82
N LYS A 87 -13.43 -38.96 29.06
CA LYS A 87 -12.27 -38.08 28.85
C LYS A 87 -12.60 -36.74 28.18
N THR A 88 -13.72 -36.64 27.46
CA THR A 88 -14.18 -35.39 26.86
C THR A 88 -14.97 -34.53 27.84
N GLY A 89 -15.26 -35.04 29.05
CA GLY A 89 -16.11 -34.38 30.03
C GLY A 89 -17.60 -34.67 29.84
N MET A 90 -17.97 -35.57 28.93
CA MET A 90 -19.36 -35.96 28.67
C MET A 90 -19.98 -36.64 29.89
N THR A 91 -21.15 -36.18 30.30
CA THR A 91 -21.95 -36.80 31.37
C THR A 91 -23.18 -37.50 30.81
N PRO A 92 -23.83 -38.41 31.55
CA PRO A 92 -25.15 -38.93 31.20
C PRO A 92 -26.18 -37.83 30.91
N LEU A 93 -26.13 -36.71 31.63
CA LEU A 93 -26.94 -35.51 31.32
C LEU A 93 -26.60 -34.94 29.94
N GLY A 94 -25.31 -34.81 29.61
CA GLY A 94 -24.87 -34.41 28.28
C GLY A 94 -25.34 -35.35 27.17
N ALA A 95 -25.21 -36.66 27.37
CA ALA A 95 -25.70 -37.66 26.44
C ALA A 95 -27.23 -37.58 26.25
N ALA A 96 -27.99 -37.31 27.32
CA ALA A 96 -29.42 -37.05 27.26
C ALA A 96 -29.77 -35.76 26.50
N ILE A 97 -28.98 -34.69 26.65
CA ILE A 97 -29.12 -33.44 25.88
C ILE A 97 -28.89 -33.70 24.40
N PHE A 98 -27.87 -34.48 24.06
CA PHE A 98 -27.58 -34.89 22.68
C PHE A 98 -28.74 -35.68 22.07
N ASN A 99 -29.32 -36.61 22.83
CA ASN A 99 -30.50 -37.36 22.41
C ASN A 99 -31.69 -36.44 22.10
N GLY A 100 -31.87 -35.37 22.87
CA GLY A 100 -32.93 -34.39 22.65
C GLY A 100 -34.22 -34.65 23.43
N ASN A 101 -34.32 -35.75 24.18
CA ASN A 101 -35.51 -36.12 24.93
C ASN A 101 -35.61 -35.36 26.27
N LYS A 102 -36.57 -34.43 26.34
CA LYS A 102 -36.83 -33.61 27.54
C LYS A 102 -37.16 -34.44 28.78
N ALA A 103 -37.92 -35.52 28.65
CA ALA A 103 -38.30 -36.37 29.78
C ALA A 103 -37.07 -37.09 30.35
N LEU A 104 -36.15 -37.52 29.50
CA LEU A 104 -34.89 -38.11 29.95
C LEU A 104 -34.02 -37.07 30.67
N VAL A 105 -33.90 -35.86 30.14
CA VAL A 105 -33.16 -34.77 30.80
C VAL A 105 -33.76 -34.45 32.17
N GLN A 106 -35.09 -34.43 32.30
CA GLN A 106 -35.77 -34.27 33.60
C GLN A 106 -35.45 -35.42 34.55
N TYR A 107 -35.51 -36.66 34.06
CA TYR A 107 -35.17 -37.84 34.84
C TYR A 107 -33.71 -37.81 35.33
N CYS A 108 -32.76 -37.37 34.51
CA CYS A 108 -31.38 -37.16 34.93
C CYS A 108 -31.28 -36.19 36.13
N PHE A 109 -32.03 -35.08 36.11
CA PHE A 109 -32.09 -34.17 37.24
C PHE A 109 -32.71 -34.78 38.50
N GLU A 110 -33.80 -35.55 38.36
CA GLU A 110 -34.42 -36.28 39.48
C GLU A 110 -33.46 -37.25 40.16
N LYS A 111 -32.53 -37.83 39.38
CA LYS A 111 -31.49 -38.75 39.88
C LYS A 111 -30.23 -38.06 40.39
N GLY A 112 -30.20 -36.72 40.45
CA GLY A 112 -29.10 -35.97 41.03
C GLY A 112 -27.96 -35.65 40.04
N SER A 113 -28.25 -35.55 38.75
CA SER A 113 -27.30 -34.99 37.78
C SER A 113 -26.90 -33.57 38.16
N LYS A 114 -25.58 -33.31 38.20
CA LYS A 114 -25.01 -31.99 38.29
C LYS A 114 -25.28 -31.25 36.99
N ILE A 115 -25.97 -30.10 37.10
CA ILE A 115 -26.33 -29.31 35.93
C ILE A 115 -25.13 -28.74 35.21
N ASN A 116 -24.08 -28.32 35.92
CA ASN A 116 -22.91 -27.71 35.31
C ASN A 116 -21.82 -28.75 35.07
N PHE A 117 -21.52 -29.00 33.80
CA PHE A 117 -20.34 -29.72 33.33
C PHE A 117 -19.75 -28.97 32.14
N THR A 118 -18.48 -29.22 31.84
CA THR A 118 -17.79 -28.62 30.70
C THR A 118 -17.19 -29.72 29.87
N LEU A 119 -17.43 -29.67 28.56
CA LEU A 119 -16.76 -30.51 27.59
C LEU A 119 -15.30 -30.04 27.39
N SER A 120 -14.47 -30.85 26.75
CA SER A 120 -13.10 -30.49 26.36
C SER A 120 -13.03 -29.27 25.43
N SER A 121 -14.13 -28.95 24.74
CA SER A 121 -14.30 -27.72 23.96
C SER A 121 -14.53 -26.47 24.81
N GLY A 122 -14.75 -26.61 26.13
CA GLY A 122 -15.17 -25.54 27.03
C GLY A 122 -16.69 -25.29 27.04
N ALA A 123 -17.47 -25.97 26.19
CA ALA A 123 -18.92 -25.80 26.14
C ALA A 123 -19.61 -26.44 27.36
N GLY A 124 -20.58 -25.71 27.93
CA GLY A 124 -21.50 -26.23 28.93
C GLY A 124 -22.76 -26.87 28.32
N PRO A 125 -23.63 -27.47 29.16
CA PRO A 125 -24.86 -28.12 28.70
C PRO A 125 -25.79 -27.16 27.97
N LEU A 126 -25.88 -25.92 28.44
CA LEU A 126 -26.73 -24.91 27.84
C LEU A 126 -26.24 -24.51 26.44
N GLN A 127 -24.95 -24.22 26.30
CA GLN A 127 -24.31 -23.89 25.02
C GLN A 127 -24.46 -25.04 24.05
N TRP A 128 -24.31 -26.28 24.51
CA TRP A 128 -24.45 -27.43 23.66
C TRP A 128 -25.90 -27.68 23.21
N ALA A 129 -26.88 -27.54 24.11
CA ALA A 129 -28.30 -27.58 23.75
C ALA A 129 -28.68 -26.47 22.75
N TYR A 130 -28.13 -25.26 22.90
CA TYR A 130 -28.29 -24.15 21.96
C TYR A 130 -27.69 -24.48 20.58
N GLN A 131 -26.44 -24.95 20.54
CA GLN A 131 -25.76 -25.34 19.29
C GLN A 131 -26.49 -26.47 18.54
N LEU A 132 -27.13 -27.38 19.26
CA LEU A 132 -27.95 -28.46 18.70
C LEU A 132 -29.36 -28.00 18.26
N GLY A 133 -29.73 -26.72 18.49
CA GLY A 133 -31.04 -26.16 18.16
C GLY A 133 -32.19 -26.73 19.00
N LYS A 134 -31.92 -27.24 20.21
CA LYS A 134 -32.92 -27.92 21.06
C LYS A 134 -33.63 -26.93 21.99
N LYS A 135 -34.54 -26.12 21.44
CA LYS A 135 -35.26 -25.04 22.17
C LYS A 135 -35.85 -25.47 23.51
N ASN A 136 -36.66 -26.53 23.49
CA ASN A 136 -37.30 -27.06 24.69
C ASN A 136 -36.31 -27.55 25.78
N LEU A 137 -35.06 -27.83 25.40
CA LEU A 137 -34.01 -28.27 26.33
C LEU A 137 -33.24 -27.09 26.90
N TYR A 138 -32.81 -26.12 26.11
CA TYR A 138 -32.11 -24.98 26.69
C TYR A 138 -33.01 -24.17 27.63
N GLU A 139 -34.32 -24.05 27.36
CA GLU A 139 -35.27 -23.43 28.29
C GLU A 139 -35.35 -24.19 29.62
N LEU A 140 -35.38 -25.53 29.56
CA LEU A 140 -35.35 -26.39 30.74
C LEU A 140 -34.04 -26.20 31.51
N LEU A 141 -32.90 -26.18 30.81
CA LEU A 141 -31.59 -26.01 31.43
C LEU A 141 -31.46 -24.64 32.13
N ILE A 142 -31.94 -23.56 31.51
CA ILE A 142 -32.00 -22.24 32.13
C ILE A 142 -32.81 -22.31 33.43
N SER A 143 -34.02 -22.88 33.39
CA SER A 143 -34.90 -22.99 34.57
C SER A 143 -34.32 -23.85 35.71
N LYS A 144 -33.35 -24.71 35.41
CA LYS A 144 -32.68 -25.59 36.38
C LYS A 144 -31.36 -25.00 36.91
N GLY A 145 -30.99 -23.79 36.50
CA GLY A 145 -29.80 -23.08 36.98
C GLY A 145 -28.51 -23.42 36.22
N ALA A 146 -28.60 -23.67 34.91
CA ALA A 146 -27.40 -23.83 34.08
C ALA A 146 -26.59 -22.53 34.06
N ASP A 147 -25.27 -22.63 33.92
CA ASP A 147 -24.41 -21.45 33.79
C ASP A 147 -24.70 -20.69 32.49
N LEU A 148 -25.26 -19.48 32.64
CA LEU A 148 -25.69 -18.61 31.54
C LEU A 148 -24.54 -17.81 30.93
N ASN A 149 -23.40 -17.76 31.61
CA ASN A 149 -22.30 -16.82 31.33
C ASN A 149 -21.14 -17.46 30.56
N LEU A 150 -21.23 -18.76 30.26
CA LEU A 150 -20.22 -19.45 29.46
C LEU A 150 -20.27 -19.03 27.98
N ASN A 151 -19.10 -18.98 27.38
CA ASN A 151 -18.91 -18.71 25.96
C ASN A 151 -19.56 -19.83 25.12
N ALA A 152 -20.49 -19.45 24.26
CA ALA A 152 -21.19 -20.33 23.33
C ALA A 152 -20.37 -20.68 22.08
N ASN A 153 -19.29 -19.95 21.81
CA ASN A 153 -18.45 -20.13 20.64
C ASN A 153 -17.01 -19.64 20.86
N ASN A 154 -16.17 -19.82 19.83
CA ASN A 154 -14.76 -19.43 19.86
C ASN A 154 -14.52 -17.91 19.80
N THR A 155 -15.54 -17.10 19.49
CA THR A 155 -15.44 -15.63 19.52
C THR A 155 -15.75 -15.05 20.90
N GLY A 156 -16.14 -15.89 21.86
CA GLY A 156 -16.47 -15.47 23.22
C GLY A 156 -17.89 -14.92 23.37
N HIS A 157 -18.79 -15.19 22.42
CA HIS A 157 -20.18 -14.76 22.57
C HIS A 157 -20.87 -15.61 23.64
N THR A 158 -21.61 -14.98 24.56
CA THR A 158 -22.60 -15.68 25.38
C THR A 158 -23.86 -15.97 24.55
N ILE A 159 -24.72 -16.87 25.03
CA ILE A 159 -26.01 -17.09 24.36
C ILE A 159 -26.88 -15.83 24.43
N LEU A 160 -26.76 -15.01 25.48
CA LEU A 160 -27.45 -13.72 25.55
C LEU A 160 -27.03 -12.80 24.39
N MET A 161 -25.74 -12.70 24.08
CA MET A 161 -25.25 -11.90 22.94
C MET A 161 -25.77 -12.44 21.60
N LEU A 162 -25.78 -13.76 21.42
CA LEU A 162 -26.32 -14.39 20.21
C LEU A 162 -27.82 -14.09 20.06
N ALA A 163 -28.60 -14.25 21.13
CA ALA A 163 -30.03 -13.93 21.15
C ALA A 163 -30.29 -12.45 20.83
N CYS A 164 -29.48 -11.53 21.36
CA CYS A 164 -29.56 -10.11 21.03
C CYS A 164 -29.32 -9.84 19.54
N ASN A 165 -28.26 -10.44 18.97
CA ASN A 165 -27.91 -10.29 17.57
C ASN A 165 -28.94 -10.95 16.62
N GLU A 166 -29.57 -12.04 17.04
CA GLU A 166 -30.61 -12.74 16.26
C GLU A 166 -32.00 -12.10 16.38
N GLY A 167 -32.22 -11.24 17.39
CA GLY A 167 -33.52 -10.64 17.65
C GLY A 167 -34.50 -11.54 18.43
N ASP A 168 -34.01 -12.60 19.10
CA ASP A 168 -34.86 -13.50 19.90
C ASP A 168 -35.18 -12.87 21.26
N PHE A 169 -36.19 -12.01 21.28
CA PHE A 169 -36.63 -11.29 22.47
C PHE A 169 -37.05 -12.24 23.62
N ASP A 170 -37.69 -13.36 23.30
CA ASP A 170 -38.16 -14.32 24.31
C ASP A 170 -36.97 -15.00 25.02
N LEU A 171 -35.96 -15.39 24.24
CA LEU A 171 -34.74 -15.96 24.80
C LEU A 171 -33.94 -14.92 25.59
N VAL A 172 -33.84 -13.68 25.10
CA VAL A 172 -33.23 -12.59 25.88
C VAL A 172 -33.95 -12.42 27.21
N LYS A 173 -35.27 -12.33 27.21
CA LYS A 173 -36.08 -12.16 28.41
C LYS A 173 -35.82 -13.30 29.40
N LEU A 174 -35.91 -14.55 28.92
CA LEU A 174 -35.68 -15.74 29.72
C LEU A 174 -34.28 -15.74 30.35
N MET A 175 -33.25 -15.40 29.58
CA MET A 175 -31.86 -15.36 30.05
C MET A 175 -31.64 -14.30 31.12
N VAL A 176 -32.14 -13.08 30.89
CA VAL A 176 -31.97 -11.97 31.85
C VAL A 176 -32.76 -12.22 33.13
N GLU A 177 -33.98 -12.77 33.05
CA GLU A 177 -34.79 -13.11 34.23
C GLU A 177 -34.15 -14.21 35.09
N ASN A 178 -33.30 -15.05 34.51
CA ASN A 178 -32.55 -16.09 35.21
C ASN A 178 -31.12 -15.66 35.58
N GLY A 179 -30.78 -14.36 35.46
CA GLY A 179 -29.52 -13.81 35.97
C GLY A 179 -28.32 -13.87 35.01
N ALA A 180 -28.55 -13.88 33.69
CA ALA A 180 -27.47 -13.75 32.72
C ALA A 180 -26.71 -12.41 32.90
N GLY A 181 -25.38 -12.46 32.84
CA GLY A 181 -24.52 -11.29 32.99
C GLY A 181 -24.62 -10.35 31.78
N LEU A 182 -25.10 -9.13 32.02
CA LEU A 182 -25.31 -8.12 30.96
C LEU A 182 -24.01 -7.48 30.46
N GLU A 183 -23.00 -7.42 31.33
CA GLU A 183 -21.73 -6.72 31.10
C GLU A 183 -20.58 -7.64 30.69
N ILE A 184 -20.88 -8.90 30.39
CA ILE A 184 -19.89 -9.83 29.82
C ILE A 184 -19.46 -9.28 28.47
N LYS A 185 -18.16 -9.34 28.21
CA LYS A 185 -17.55 -8.90 26.96
C LYS A 185 -17.06 -10.11 26.17
N ASP A 186 -17.30 -10.08 24.87
CA ASP A 186 -16.71 -11.05 23.96
C ASP A 186 -15.22 -10.72 23.68
N LYS A 187 -14.60 -11.45 22.75
CA LYS A 187 -13.20 -11.19 22.36
C LYS A 187 -13.00 -9.82 21.69
N TYR A 188 -14.05 -9.23 21.13
CA TYR A 188 -14.05 -7.90 20.52
C TYR A 188 -14.46 -6.80 21.50
N GLN A 189 -14.56 -7.12 22.80
CA GLN A 189 -14.97 -6.21 23.87
C GLN A 189 -16.43 -5.73 23.78
N LEU A 190 -17.28 -6.41 23.01
CA LEU A 190 -18.69 -6.07 22.84
C LEU A 190 -19.56 -6.71 23.92
N THR A 191 -20.52 -5.94 24.44
CA THR A 191 -21.54 -6.41 25.39
C THR A 191 -22.84 -6.78 24.68
N ALA A 192 -23.75 -7.47 25.39
CA ALA A 192 -25.08 -7.80 24.85
C ALA A 192 -25.86 -6.55 24.39
N PHE A 193 -25.72 -5.43 25.12
CA PHE A 193 -26.31 -4.15 24.74
C PHE A 193 -25.79 -3.66 23.39
N LEU A 194 -24.48 -3.70 23.15
CA LEU A 194 -23.90 -3.29 21.85
C LEU A 194 -24.33 -4.21 20.71
N PHE A 195 -24.43 -5.53 20.94
CA PHE A 195 -24.98 -6.46 19.93
C PHE A 195 -26.43 -6.12 19.56
N SER A 196 -27.27 -5.78 20.53
CA SER A 196 -28.66 -5.37 20.28
C SER A 196 -28.80 -4.04 19.52
N ALA A 197 -27.74 -3.22 19.47
CA ALA A 197 -27.72 -2.00 18.67
C ALA A 197 -27.40 -2.27 17.18
N ILE A 198 -26.61 -3.31 16.90
CA ILE A 198 -26.19 -3.66 15.53
C ILE A 198 -27.31 -4.39 14.79
N LYS A 199 -27.94 -5.35 15.44
CA LYS A 199 -29.00 -6.22 14.88
C LYS A 199 -30.06 -6.54 15.93
N GLY A 200 -31.13 -7.21 15.51
CA GLY A 200 -32.24 -7.58 16.37
C GLY A 200 -33.30 -6.49 16.48
N ASP A 201 -34.20 -6.62 17.44
CA ASP A 201 -35.39 -5.78 17.60
C ASP A 201 -35.14 -4.66 18.64
N VAL A 202 -35.66 -3.45 18.42
CA VAL A 202 -35.55 -2.33 19.37
C VAL A 202 -36.04 -2.70 20.77
N ARG A 203 -37.05 -3.59 20.90
CA ARG A 203 -37.55 -4.11 22.17
C ARG A 203 -36.45 -4.73 23.04
N ILE A 204 -35.42 -5.33 22.44
CA ILE A 204 -34.28 -5.90 23.16
C ILE A 204 -33.45 -4.79 23.80
N LEU A 205 -33.13 -3.73 23.05
CA LEU A 205 -32.44 -2.55 23.60
C LEU A 205 -33.22 -1.97 24.78
N GLU A 206 -34.53 -1.75 24.59
CA GLU A 206 -35.39 -1.21 25.65
C GLU A 206 -35.34 -2.07 26.90
N TYR A 207 -35.52 -3.38 26.72
CA TYR A 207 -35.54 -4.34 27.81
C TYR A 207 -34.21 -4.40 28.55
N LEU A 208 -33.07 -4.49 27.84
CA LEU A 208 -31.75 -4.52 28.47
C LEU A 208 -31.48 -3.26 29.30
N VAL A 209 -31.87 -2.08 28.81
CA VAL A 209 -31.75 -0.82 29.58
C VAL A 209 -32.61 -0.86 30.84
N THR A 210 -33.86 -1.35 30.76
CA THR A 210 -34.73 -1.49 31.95
C THR A 210 -34.19 -2.48 32.98
N LYS A 211 -33.36 -3.43 32.55
CA LYS A 211 -32.70 -4.43 33.40
C LYS A 211 -31.32 -4.00 33.90
N GLY A 212 -30.91 -2.77 33.61
CA GLY A 212 -29.68 -2.17 34.15
C GLY A 212 -28.44 -2.46 33.32
N ALA A 213 -28.57 -2.87 32.06
CA ALA A 213 -27.42 -2.93 31.15
C ALA A 213 -26.78 -1.54 31.02
N ASN A 214 -25.46 -1.50 30.98
CA ASN A 214 -24.72 -0.26 30.84
C ASN A 214 -24.93 0.34 29.43
N LYS A 215 -25.88 1.28 29.32
CA LYS A 215 -26.13 2.00 28.07
C LYS A 215 -24.93 2.81 27.58
N ASN A 216 -23.96 3.13 28.44
CA ASN A 216 -22.75 3.85 28.07
C ASN A 216 -21.59 2.92 27.65
N ALA A 217 -21.84 1.62 27.49
CA ALA A 217 -20.87 0.70 26.91
C ALA A 217 -20.47 1.18 25.50
N LYS A 218 -19.20 1.00 25.15
CA LYS A 218 -18.62 1.40 23.87
C LYS A 218 -17.72 0.30 23.33
N THR A 219 -17.53 0.30 22.00
CA THR A 219 -16.56 -0.59 21.34
C THR A 219 -15.12 -0.16 21.67
N PRO A 220 -14.09 -0.98 21.34
CA PRO A 220 -12.68 -0.58 21.48
C PRO A 220 -12.32 0.73 20.78
N GLU A 221 -12.96 1.03 19.65
CA GLU A 221 -12.80 2.27 18.87
C GLU A 221 -13.65 3.42 19.44
N ASN A 222 -14.22 3.24 20.64
CA ASN A 222 -15.04 4.24 21.33
C ASN A 222 -16.39 4.52 20.64
N LYS A 223 -16.87 3.60 19.79
CA LYS A 223 -18.20 3.73 19.15
C LYS A 223 -19.33 3.51 20.15
N THR A 224 -20.37 4.34 20.03
CA THR A 224 -21.59 4.26 20.84
C THR A 224 -22.63 3.34 20.18
N ALA A 225 -23.60 2.86 20.95
CA ALA A 225 -24.76 2.12 20.39
C ALA A 225 -25.50 2.92 19.31
N LEU A 226 -25.57 4.25 19.42
CA LEU A 226 -26.20 5.12 18.41
C LEU A 226 -25.47 5.05 17.07
N MET A 227 -24.14 5.01 17.08
CA MET A 227 -23.34 4.87 15.85
C MET A 227 -23.57 3.50 15.20
N LEU A 228 -23.62 2.43 15.99
CA LEU A 228 -23.89 1.08 15.50
C LEU A 228 -25.30 0.93 14.90
N ALA A 229 -26.29 1.58 15.52
CA ALA A 229 -27.66 1.64 15.01
C ALA A 229 -27.78 2.49 13.73
N ALA A 230 -27.08 3.63 13.66
CA ALA A 230 -27.04 4.45 12.45
C ALA A 230 -26.37 3.72 11.27
N GLN A 231 -25.29 2.98 11.54
CA GLN A 231 -24.61 2.16 10.54
C GLN A 231 -25.50 1.02 10.00
N SER A 232 -26.35 0.44 10.84
CA SER A 232 -27.25 -0.64 10.44
C SER A 232 -28.52 -0.16 9.73
N GLY A 233 -28.79 1.15 9.70
CA GLY A 233 -29.98 1.75 9.08
C GLY A 233 -31.26 1.61 9.90
N ASP A 234 -31.17 1.25 11.18
CA ASP A 234 -32.37 1.01 12.01
C ASP A 234 -32.85 2.29 12.69
N ILE A 235 -33.79 2.99 12.05
CA ILE A 235 -34.36 4.25 12.53
C ILE A 235 -35.07 4.09 13.88
N GLU A 236 -35.75 2.98 14.13
CA GLU A 236 -36.45 2.73 15.40
C GLU A 236 -35.46 2.66 16.57
N LYS A 237 -34.34 1.95 16.37
CA LYS A 237 -33.26 1.92 17.37
C LYS A 237 -32.64 3.28 17.59
N VAL A 238 -32.35 4.02 16.51
CA VAL A 238 -31.81 5.40 16.59
C VAL A 238 -32.77 6.30 17.36
N GLU A 239 -34.07 6.22 17.09
CA GLU A 239 -35.11 6.99 17.80
C GLU A 239 -35.10 6.70 19.30
N TYR A 240 -35.09 5.41 19.67
CA TYR A 240 -35.06 5.01 21.06
C TYR A 240 -33.78 5.47 21.76
N LEU A 241 -32.61 5.31 21.13
CA LEU A 241 -31.32 5.70 21.69
C LEU A 241 -31.24 7.22 21.92
N LEU A 242 -31.75 8.03 20.99
CA LEU A 242 -31.86 9.48 21.18
C LEU A 242 -32.83 9.82 22.32
N LYS A 243 -33.97 9.13 22.43
CA LYS A 243 -34.95 9.32 23.51
C LYS A 243 -34.36 9.07 24.89
N ILE A 244 -33.42 8.12 25.04
CA ILE A 244 -32.74 7.84 26.32
C ILE A 244 -31.46 8.68 26.54
N GLY A 245 -31.24 9.71 25.71
CA GLY A 245 -30.25 10.76 25.93
C GLY A 245 -28.89 10.53 25.28
N PHE A 246 -28.78 9.69 24.24
CA PHE A 246 -27.52 9.61 23.47
C PHE A 246 -27.26 10.93 22.73
N ASN A 247 -26.00 11.35 22.72
CA ASN A 247 -25.57 12.52 21.95
C ASN A 247 -25.55 12.19 20.45
N ILE A 248 -26.37 12.89 19.66
CA ILE A 248 -26.46 12.73 18.21
C ILE A 248 -25.15 13.04 17.47
N ASN A 249 -24.30 13.88 18.07
CA ASN A 249 -22.98 14.26 17.56
C ASN A 249 -21.84 13.63 18.37
N ALA A 250 -22.09 12.48 19.02
CA ALA A 250 -21.00 11.71 19.64
C ALA A 250 -19.93 11.37 18.58
N GLN A 251 -18.67 11.33 19.02
CA GLN A 251 -17.52 10.97 18.19
C GLN A 251 -16.81 9.74 18.76
N ASP A 252 -16.37 8.88 17.86
CA ASP A 252 -15.47 7.76 18.16
C ASP A 252 -13.99 8.26 18.17
N ASP A 253 -13.02 7.36 18.31
CA ASP A 253 -11.60 7.75 18.41
C ASP A 253 -11.04 8.40 17.12
N ASP A 254 -11.67 8.18 15.97
CA ASP A 254 -11.33 8.83 14.70
C ASP A 254 -12.21 10.05 14.39
N GLY A 255 -13.13 10.39 15.29
CA GLY A 255 -14.04 11.53 15.11
C GLY A 255 -15.28 11.20 14.28
N ILE A 256 -15.56 9.93 13.99
CA ILE A 256 -16.73 9.50 13.22
C ILE A 256 -17.99 9.73 14.04
N THR A 257 -19.01 10.32 13.43
CA THR A 257 -20.32 10.59 14.03
C THR A 257 -21.37 9.60 13.51
N PRO A 258 -22.55 9.47 14.17
CA PRO A 258 -23.67 8.70 13.63
C PRO A 258 -24.08 9.12 12.20
N LEU A 259 -23.98 10.42 11.87
CA LEU A 259 -24.26 10.92 10.52
C LEU A 259 -23.23 10.39 9.51
N ILE A 260 -21.94 10.36 9.87
CA ILE A 260 -20.90 9.79 9.00
C ILE A 260 -21.11 8.29 8.82
N GLU A 261 -21.52 7.54 9.85
CA GLU A 261 -21.86 6.12 9.70
C GLU A 261 -23.01 5.89 8.70
N ALA A 262 -24.06 6.70 8.75
CA ALA A 262 -25.16 6.65 7.79
C ALA A 262 -24.70 6.96 6.36
N ILE A 263 -23.81 7.96 6.19
CA ILE A 263 -23.20 8.29 4.90
C ILE A 263 -22.35 7.12 4.39
N VAL A 264 -21.53 6.50 5.24
CA VAL A 264 -20.69 5.35 4.84
C VAL A 264 -21.57 4.16 4.41
N ALA A 265 -22.64 3.88 5.16
CA ALA A 265 -23.63 2.85 4.82
C ALA A 265 -24.40 3.18 3.52
N GLY A 266 -24.51 4.46 3.16
CA GLY A 266 -25.27 4.93 2.00
C GLY A 266 -26.77 4.95 2.22
N ASP A 267 -27.19 5.11 3.48
CA ASP A 267 -28.60 5.13 3.87
C ASP A 267 -29.11 6.58 3.94
N THR A 268 -29.73 7.03 2.84
CA THR A 268 -30.23 8.41 2.74
C THR A 268 -31.44 8.67 3.63
N GLU A 269 -32.21 7.64 3.99
CA GLU A 269 -33.34 7.76 4.91
C GLU A 269 -32.82 8.04 6.33
N MET A 270 -31.85 7.24 6.80
CA MET A 270 -31.17 7.45 8.07
C MET A 270 -30.46 8.82 8.13
N MET A 271 -29.78 9.24 7.05
CA MET A 271 -29.16 10.57 6.97
C MET A 271 -30.20 11.68 7.20
N ASN A 272 -31.32 11.66 6.47
CA ASN A 272 -32.38 12.65 6.61
C ASN A 272 -32.98 12.64 8.02
N TYR A 273 -33.16 11.44 8.60
CA TYR A 273 -33.64 11.31 9.98
C TYR A 273 -32.69 11.96 10.99
N LEU A 274 -31.39 11.64 10.93
CA LEU A 274 -30.38 12.19 11.83
C LEU A 274 -30.25 13.70 11.70
N ILE A 275 -30.21 14.22 10.46
CA ILE A 275 -30.16 15.67 10.21
C ILE A 275 -31.40 16.36 10.80
N LYS A 276 -32.59 15.80 10.59
CA LYS A 276 -33.84 16.32 11.18
C LYS A 276 -33.83 16.31 12.71
N LYS A 277 -33.11 15.38 13.34
CA LYS A 277 -32.94 15.30 14.79
C LYS A 277 -31.80 16.19 15.33
N GLY A 278 -31.11 16.94 14.47
CA GLY A 278 -30.08 17.90 14.86
C GLY A 278 -28.65 17.39 14.76
N ALA A 279 -28.38 16.38 13.91
CA ALA A 279 -27.01 16.01 13.57
C ALA A 279 -26.31 17.16 12.85
N ASP A 280 -25.10 17.49 13.29
CA ASP A 280 -24.30 18.55 12.69
C ASP A 280 -23.65 18.07 11.39
N VAL A 281 -24.13 18.60 10.26
CA VAL A 281 -23.66 18.29 8.91
C VAL A 281 -22.22 18.76 8.63
N ASN A 282 -21.66 19.60 9.50
CA ASN A 282 -20.32 20.15 9.40
C ASN A 282 -19.37 19.61 10.49
N GLN A 283 -19.82 18.71 11.37
CA GLN A 283 -18.98 18.15 12.42
C GLN A 283 -17.80 17.40 11.80
N GLN A 284 -16.62 17.98 11.94
CA GLN A 284 -15.39 17.44 11.36
C GLN A 284 -14.93 16.20 12.12
N TYR A 285 -14.49 15.19 11.37
CA TYR A 285 -13.70 14.09 11.90
C TYR A 285 -12.22 14.50 11.98
N LYS A 286 -11.37 13.58 12.45
CA LYS A 286 -9.91 13.76 12.45
C LYS A 286 -9.39 14.35 11.14
N ASN A 287 -8.39 15.22 11.25
CA ASN A 287 -7.80 15.97 10.13
C ASN A 287 -8.72 17.01 9.46
N GLY A 288 -9.82 17.42 10.10
CA GLY A 288 -10.65 18.54 9.62
C GLY A 288 -11.59 18.18 8.46
N ILE A 289 -11.74 16.90 8.16
CA ILE A 289 -12.54 16.43 7.03
C ILE A 289 -14.01 16.35 7.47
N ALA A 290 -14.93 16.86 6.65
CA ALA A 290 -16.35 16.97 6.96
C ALA A 290 -17.18 15.80 6.38
N PRO A 291 -18.43 15.61 6.84
CA PRO A 291 -19.35 14.61 6.30
C PRO A 291 -19.50 14.67 4.76
N LEU A 292 -19.52 15.88 4.20
CA LEU A 292 -19.61 16.11 2.74
C LEU A 292 -18.47 15.45 1.96
N ASN A 293 -17.25 15.39 2.51
CA ASN A 293 -16.11 14.77 1.83
C ASN A 293 -16.30 13.26 1.62
N PHE A 294 -17.00 12.56 2.54
CA PHE A 294 -17.29 11.12 2.38
C PHE A 294 -18.25 10.87 1.20
N ALA A 295 -19.36 11.64 1.14
CA ALA A 295 -20.32 11.56 0.04
C ALA A 295 -19.67 11.89 -1.32
N VAL A 296 -18.79 12.89 -1.34
CA VAL A 296 -17.99 13.26 -2.51
C VAL A 296 -17.06 12.14 -2.95
N ASN A 297 -16.30 11.53 -2.02
CA ASN A 297 -15.38 10.45 -2.35
C ASN A 297 -16.11 9.20 -2.88
N LYS A 298 -17.30 8.90 -2.34
CA LYS A 298 -18.18 7.86 -2.86
C LYS A 298 -18.76 8.19 -4.24
N ASN A 299 -18.73 9.46 -4.66
CA ASN A 299 -19.34 9.96 -5.91
C ASN A 299 -20.88 9.81 -5.93
N HIS A 300 -21.52 9.94 -4.77
CA HIS A 300 -22.95 9.72 -4.56
C HIS A 300 -23.72 11.04 -4.59
N VAL A 301 -24.43 11.31 -5.69
CA VAL A 301 -25.12 12.60 -5.93
C VAL A 301 -26.17 12.91 -4.87
N GLU A 302 -27.02 11.94 -4.53
CA GLU A 302 -28.12 12.14 -3.57
C GLU A 302 -27.60 12.52 -2.17
N GLU A 303 -26.57 11.82 -1.67
CA GLU A 303 -25.93 12.12 -0.38
C GLU A 303 -25.34 13.55 -0.36
N ILE A 304 -24.67 13.95 -1.45
CA ILE A 304 -24.12 15.31 -1.61
C ILE A 304 -25.25 16.34 -1.58
N GLU A 305 -26.32 16.13 -2.35
CA GLU A 305 -27.46 17.04 -2.39
C GLU A 305 -28.14 17.19 -1.03
N ILE A 306 -28.34 16.09 -0.29
CA ILE A 306 -28.91 16.12 1.05
C ILE A 306 -28.05 16.97 1.98
N LEU A 307 -26.74 16.74 2.00
CA LEU A 307 -25.84 17.46 2.89
C LEU A 307 -25.78 18.95 2.56
N VAL A 308 -25.60 19.32 1.29
CA VAL A 308 -25.50 20.73 0.87
C VAL A 308 -26.82 21.48 1.12
N LYS A 309 -27.99 20.88 0.82
CA LYS A 309 -29.30 21.48 1.10
C LYS A 309 -29.55 21.70 2.59
N ASN A 310 -28.88 20.93 3.46
CA ASN A 310 -28.98 21.07 4.92
C ASN A 310 -27.81 21.87 5.53
N GLY A 311 -27.06 22.63 4.72
CA GLY A 311 -26.07 23.60 5.20
C GLY A 311 -24.65 23.06 5.36
N ALA A 312 -24.29 21.97 4.67
CA ALA A 312 -22.90 21.53 4.61
C ALA A 312 -22.02 22.58 3.91
N ASP A 313 -20.89 22.92 4.52
CA ASP A 313 -19.92 23.86 3.99
C ASP A 313 -19.16 23.24 2.82
N ILE A 314 -19.53 23.66 1.61
CA ILE A 314 -18.92 23.23 0.35
C ILE A 314 -17.45 23.65 0.20
N ASN A 315 -16.99 24.63 0.98
CA ASN A 315 -15.65 25.18 0.95
C ASN A 315 -14.82 24.81 2.18
N ASN A 316 -15.32 23.93 3.05
CA ASN A 316 -14.56 23.46 4.20
C ASN A 316 -13.21 22.87 3.75
N VAL A 317 -12.14 23.22 4.46
CA VAL A 317 -10.78 22.73 4.16
C VAL A 317 -10.33 21.73 5.21
N ASP A 318 -9.76 20.62 4.75
CA ASP A 318 -9.09 19.66 5.64
C ASP A 318 -7.68 20.11 6.05
N SER A 319 -6.98 19.28 6.83
CA SER A 319 -5.60 19.56 7.27
C SER A 319 -4.58 19.61 6.12
N LYS A 320 -4.93 19.08 4.94
CA LYS A 320 -4.15 19.18 3.69
C LYS A 320 -4.58 20.38 2.84
N ASN A 321 -5.45 21.25 3.36
CA ASN A 321 -6.05 22.38 2.66
C ASN A 321 -6.82 21.98 1.40
N MET A 322 -7.47 20.81 1.39
CA MET A 322 -8.32 20.39 0.29
C MET A 322 -9.80 20.61 0.62
N THR A 323 -10.53 21.23 -0.31
CA THR A 323 -12.00 21.34 -0.25
C THR A 323 -12.67 20.08 -0.79
N PRO A 324 -13.97 19.83 -0.49
CA PRO A 324 -14.74 18.77 -1.14
C PRO A 324 -14.64 18.79 -2.67
N PHE A 325 -14.67 19.98 -3.29
CA PHE A 325 -14.54 20.08 -4.75
C PHE A 325 -13.14 19.68 -5.25
N ILE A 326 -12.08 20.09 -4.54
CA ILE A 326 -10.71 19.70 -4.86
C ILE A 326 -10.51 18.18 -4.68
N TRP A 327 -11.09 17.58 -3.64
CA TRP A 327 -11.11 16.11 -3.46
C TRP A 327 -11.74 15.40 -4.65
N ALA A 328 -12.87 15.92 -5.15
CA ALA A 328 -13.58 15.36 -6.28
C ALA A 328 -12.73 15.41 -7.55
N ALA A 329 -12.06 16.54 -7.81
CA ALA A 329 -11.16 16.71 -8.94
C ALA A 329 -9.94 15.77 -8.86
N TYR A 330 -9.28 15.71 -7.70
CA TYR A 330 -8.12 14.85 -7.43
C TYR A 330 -8.41 13.37 -7.63
N ASN A 331 -9.60 12.89 -7.20
CA ASN A 331 -9.96 11.47 -7.28
C ASN A 331 -10.83 11.09 -8.49
N GLY A 332 -11.02 11.98 -9.47
CA GLY A 332 -11.79 11.67 -10.68
C GLY A 332 -13.31 11.57 -10.49
N LYS A 333 -13.88 12.20 -9.45
CA LYS A 333 -15.30 12.07 -9.05
C LYS A 333 -16.18 13.08 -9.80
N THR A 334 -16.33 12.88 -11.10
CA THR A 334 -17.00 13.83 -12.01
C THR A 334 -18.47 14.10 -11.68
N LYS A 335 -19.21 13.12 -11.15
CA LYS A 335 -20.62 13.32 -10.72
C LYS A 335 -20.68 14.23 -9.49
N ALA A 336 -19.80 14.00 -8.52
CA ALA A 336 -19.67 14.87 -7.35
C ALA A 336 -19.26 16.29 -7.76
N MET A 337 -18.27 16.45 -8.63
CA MET A 337 -17.87 17.75 -9.18
C MET A 337 -19.03 18.48 -9.84
N SER A 338 -19.75 17.79 -10.74
CA SER A 338 -20.91 18.37 -11.45
C SER A 338 -22.02 18.79 -10.49
N THR A 339 -22.20 18.04 -9.40
CA THR A 339 -23.19 18.34 -8.37
C THR A 339 -22.78 19.57 -7.56
N LEU A 340 -21.53 19.63 -7.10
CA LEU A 340 -20.99 20.77 -6.36
C LEU A 340 -21.00 22.06 -7.19
N LEU A 341 -20.69 21.99 -8.48
CA LEU A 341 -20.77 23.13 -9.41
C LEU A 341 -22.21 23.67 -9.52
N LYS A 342 -23.22 22.80 -9.54
CA LYS A 342 -24.64 23.22 -9.52
C LYS A 342 -25.02 23.98 -8.25
N PHE A 343 -24.33 23.72 -7.15
CA PHE A 343 -24.51 24.44 -5.88
C PHE A 343 -23.62 25.68 -5.75
N GLY A 344 -22.96 26.11 -6.83
CA GLY A 344 -22.25 27.39 -6.90
C GLY A 344 -20.83 27.37 -6.36
N VAL A 345 -20.16 26.20 -6.34
CA VAL A 345 -18.71 26.16 -6.11
C VAL A 345 -17.99 26.89 -7.24
N ASP A 346 -17.08 27.80 -6.88
CA ASP A 346 -16.16 28.42 -7.84
C ASP A 346 -15.06 27.41 -8.24
N PRO A 347 -14.98 27.02 -9.54
CA PRO A 347 -13.96 26.08 -10.01
C PRO A 347 -12.53 26.62 -9.90
N ASN A 348 -12.36 27.94 -9.74
CA ASN A 348 -11.07 28.61 -9.56
C ASN A 348 -10.70 28.83 -8.10
N PHE A 349 -11.56 28.43 -7.16
CA PHE A 349 -11.26 28.57 -5.74
C PHE A 349 -9.95 27.85 -5.38
N CYS A 350 -9.02 28.61 -4.81
CA CYS A 350 -7.74 28.11 -4.33
C CYS A 350 -7.61 28.44 -2.83
N PRO A 351 -7.54 27.43 -1.95
CA PRO A 351 -7.37 27.66 -0.52
C PRO A 351 -5.96 28.21 -0.20
N PRO A 352 -5.77 29.03 0.86
CA PRO A 352 -4.56 29.83 1.09
C PRO A 352 -3.22 29.06 1.11
N LYS A 353 -3.25 27.78 1.49
CA LYS A 353 -2.08 26.88 1.51
C LYS A 353 -2.28 25.62 0.66
N GLY A 354 -3.38 25.52 -0.07
CA GLY A 354 -3.65 24.39 -0.95
C GLY A 354 -3.38 24.72 -2.41
N VAL A 355 -3.96 23.93 -3.29
CA VAL A 355 -3.69 23.95 -4.72
C VAL A 355 -5.03 23.92 -5.47
N ALA A 356 -5.15 24.70 -6.54
CA ALA A 356 -6.36 24.75 -7.36
C ALA A 356 -6.74 23.36 -7.92
N ALA A 357 -8.04 23.13 -8.11
CA ALA A 357 -8.57 21.85 -8.57
C ALA A 357 -7.98 21.40 -9.92
N ILE A 358 -7.79 22.33 -10.86
CA ILE A 358 -7.24 22.05 -12.20
C ILE A 358 -5.80 21.55 -12.15
N ILE A 359 -4.99 22.11 -11.27
CA ILE A 359 -3.60 21.70 -11.09
C ILE A 359 -3.52 20.27 -10.56
N LEU A 360 -4.30 19.95 -9.51
CA LEU A 360 -4.32 18.62 -8.94
C LEU A 360 -4.91 17.58 -9.90
N ALA A 361 -5.95 17.94 -10.67
CA ALA A 361 -6.49 17.06 -11.71
C ALA A 361 -5.46 16.76 -12.82
N CYS A 362 -4.66 17.75 -13.23
CA CYS A 362 -3.58 17.54 -14.21
C CYS A 362 -2.45 16.67 -13.63
N LYS A 363 -2.05 16.92 -12.38
CA LYS A 363 -1.01 16.17 -11.68
C LYS A 363 -1.37 14.69 -11.53
N GLU A 364 -2.62 14.39 -11.17
CA GLU A 364 -3.11 13.03 -10.95
C GLU A 364 -3.69 12.37 -12.22
N ASN A 365 -3.48 12.98 -13.40
CA ASN A 365 -3.94 12.48 -14.69
C ASN A 365 -5.47 12.21 -14.77
N GLN A 366 -6.27 13.07 -14.14
CA GLN A 366 -7.74 12.95 -14.10
C GLN A 366 -8.38 13.64 -15.32
N PHE A 367 -8.23 13.06 -16.50
CA PHE A 367 -8.65 13.64 -17.78
C PHE A 367 -10.11 14.15 -17.77
N GLU A 368 -11.07 13.36 -17.30
CA GLU A 368 -12.49 13.78 -17.27
C GLU A 368 -12.75 14.90 -16.26
N SER A 369 -11.99 14.96 -15.16
CA SER A 369 -12.05 16.09 -14.21
C SER A 369 -11.50 17.37 -14.84
N VAL A 370 -10.36 17.29 -15.54
CA VAL A 370 -9.79 18.43 -16.28
C VAL A 370 -10.79 18.93 -17.33
N LYS A 371 -11.37 18.03 -18.11
CA LYS A 371 -12.41 18.36 -19.08
C LYS A 371 -13.58 19.09 -18.43
N LEU A 372 -14.12 18.56 -17.33
CA LEU A 372 -15.23 19.21 -16.63
C LEU A 372 -14.85 20.60 -16.08
N LEU A 373 -13.65 20.75 -15.52
CA LEU A 373 -13.14 22.03 -15.02
C LEU A 373 -13.06 23.08 -16.13
N ILE A 374 -12.50 22.73 -17.28
CA ILE A 374 -12.43 23.60 -18.47
C ILE A 374 -13.83 24.06 -18.88
N HIS A 375 -14.79 23.14 -19.03
CA HIS A 375 -16.16 23.49 -19.41
C HIS A 375 -16.87 24.35 -18.35
N SER A 376 -16.39 24.34 -17.11
CA SER A 376 -16.93 25.12 -16.01
C SER A 376 -16.25 26.48 -15.83
N GLY A 377 -15.29 26.84 -16.69
CA GLY A 377 -14.59 28.12 -16.62
C GLY A 377 -13.38 28.15 -15.69
N ALA A 378 -12.74 27.00 -15.45
CA ALA A 378 -11.46 26.95 -14.75
C ALA A 378 -10.35 27.68 -15.55
N ASP A 379 -9.49 28.41 -14.85
CA ASP A 379 -8.34 29.10 -15.41
C ASP A 379 -7.26 28.09 -15.82
N VAL A 380 -7.17 27.85 -17.12
CA VAL A 380 -6.17 26.95 -17.73
C VAL A 380 -4.74 27.49 -17.67
N ASN A 381 -4.56 28.75 -17.28
CA ASN A 381 -3.28 29.43 -17.13
C ASN A 381 -2.92 29.71 -15.66
N PHE A 382 -3.65 29.11 -14.71
CA PHE A 382 -3.37 29.25 -13.28
C PHE A 382 -1.92 28.88 -12.95
N THR A 383 -1.20 29.71 -12.19
CA THR A 383 0.19 29.43 -11.80
C THR A 383 0.29 28.98 -10.35
N ILE A 384 1.04 27.92 -10.07
CA ILE A 384 1.44 27.57 -8.70
C ILE A 384 2.73 28.29 -8.27
N LYS A 385 3.21 28.01 -7.04
CA LYS A 385 4.31 28.75 -6.40
C LYS A 385 5.65 28.77 -7.15
N ASN A 386 5.91 27.79 -8.01
CA ASN A 386 7.12 27.73 -8.84
C ASN A 386 6.87 28.25 -10.28
N GLY A 387 5.71 28.88 -10.52
CA GLY A 387 5.32 29.37 -11.84
C GLY A 387 4.74 28.31 -12.78
N ASP A 388 4.66 27.04 -12.39
CA ASP A 388 4.11 26.01 -13.28
C ASP A 388 2.61 26.23 -13.56
N THR A 389 2.23 26.10 -14.82
CA THR A 389 0.84 26.11 -15.30
C THR A 389 0.29 24.69 -15.44
N PRO A 390 -1.05 24.49 -15.56
CA PRO A 390 -1.62 23.19 -15.86
C PRO A 390 -0.98 22.51 -17.08
N LEU A 391 -0.63 23.28 -18.12
CA LEU A 391 -0.02 22.77 -19.34
C LEU A 391 1.45 22.34 -19.11
N ILE A 392 2.20 23.07 -18.28
CA ILE A 392 3.56 22.65 -17.86
C ILE A 392 3.48 21.31 -17.13
N ILE A 393 2.57 21.18 -16.15
CA ILE A 393 2.40 19.95 -15.37
C ILE A 393 1.96 18.78 -16.26
N ALA A 394 1.05 19.03 -17.20
CA ALA A 394 0.61 18.00 -18.14
C ALA A 394 1.73 17.56 -19.09
N ALA A 395 2.58 18.48 -19.54
CA ALA A 395 3.74 18.18 -20.38
C ALA A 395 4.82 17.40 -19.61
N GLN A 396 5.16 17.81 -18.38
CA GLN A 396 6.08 17.10 -17.48
C GLN A 396 5.66 15.64 -17.25
N ASN A 397 4.35 15.39 -17.10
CA ASN A 397 3.79 14.07 -16.87
C ASN A 397 3.48 13.29 -18.17
N GLU A 398 3.94 13.76 -19.33
CA GLU A 398 3.74 13.13 -20.65
C GLU A 398 2.26 12.94 -21.07
N ASN A 399 1.34 13.69 -20.46
CA ASN A 399 -0.10 13.49 -20.62
C ASN A 399 -0.67 14.19 -21.85
N TYR A 400 -0.42 13.63 -23.05
CA TYR A 400 -0.87 14.19 -24.33
C TYR A 400 -2.34 14.63 -24.35
N ASN A 401 -3.27 13.80 -23.84
CA ASN A 401 -4.70 14.10 -23.88
C ASN A 401 -5.07 15.33 -23.03
N ILE A 402 -4.47 15.45 -21.84
CA ILE A 402 -4.67 16.60 -20.94
C ILE A 402 -4.02 17.83 -21.55
N SER A 403 -2.77 17.73 -22.04
CA SER A 403 -2.10 18.84 -22.70
C SER A 403 -2.89 19.33 -23.91
N LYS A 404 -3.44 18.43 -24.71
CA LYS A 404 -4.28 18.77 -25.86
C LYS A 404 -5.52 19.56 -25.45
N ILE A 405 -6.30 19.07 -24.49
CA ILE A 405 -7.54 19.76 -24.11
C ILE A 405 -7.26 21.11 -23.43
N LEU A 406 -6.12 21.25 -22.73
CA LEU A 406 -5.67 22.53 -22.19
C LEU A 406 -5.31 23.51 -23.32
N ILE A 407 -4.57 23.06 -24.34
CA ILE A 407 -4.22 23.87 -25.52
C ILE A 407 -5.49 24.29 -26.28
N ASP A 408 -6.40 23.35 -26.55
CA ASP A 408 -7.68 23.61 -27.20
C ASP A 408 -8.53 24.65 -26.41
N ALA A 409 -8.31 24.74 -25.09
CA ALA A 409 -8.97 25.69 -24.19
C ALA A 409 -8.21 27.02 -24.00
N GLY A 410 -7.11 27.24 -24.73
CA GLY A 410 -6.34 28.49 -24.69
C GLY A 410 -5.24 28.55 -23.63
N ALA A 411 -4.72 27.39 -23.18
CA ALA A 411 -3.52 27.37 -22.36
C ALA A 411 -2.31 27.92 -23.13
N ALA A 412 -1.54 28.81 -22.48
CA ALA A 412 -0.39 29.46 -23.08
C ALA A 412 0.76 28.47 -23.28
N ILE A 413 1.00 28.08 -24.54
CA ILE A 413 2.09 27.17 -24.93
C ILE A 413 3.49 27.74 -24.64
N ASN A 414 3.58 29.06 -24.46
CA ASN A 414 4.81 29.81 -24.19
C ASN A 414 4.88 30.35 -22.75
N ALA A 415 3.99 29.90 -21.85
CA ALA A 415 4.08 30.27 -20.44
C ALA A 415 5.42 29.82 -19.86
N LEU A 416 6.05 30.70 -19.06
CA LEU A 416 7.30 30.43 -18.37
C LEU A 416 7.01 30.16 -16.89
N ASN A 417 7.63 29.11 -16.34
CA ASN A 417 7.72 28.95 -14.90
C ASN A 417 8.88 29.80 -14.33
N ASP A 418 9.10 29.73 -13.01
CA ASP A 418 10.16 30.51 -12.34
C ASP A 418 11.58 30.07 -12.75
N GLU A 419 11.73 28.86 -13.30
CA GLU A 419 12.97 28.34 -13.89
C GLU A 419 13.16 28.80 -15.35
N GLY A 420 12.18 29.49 -15.94
CA GLY A 420 12.20 29.92 -17.34
C GLY A 420 11.88 28.82 -18.35
N LEU A 421 11.28 27.71 -17.91
CA LEU A 421 10.92 26.57 -18.75
C LEU A 421 9.49 26.71 -19.28
N THR A 422 9.29 26.33 -20.54
CA THR A 422 7.97 26.34 -21.20
C THR A 422 7.41 24.92 -21.29
N PRO A 423 6.08 24.76 -21.48
CA PRO A 423 5.50 23.46 -21.80
C PRO A 423 6.15 22.77 -22.99
N TYR A 424 6.58 23.54 -23.99
CA TYR A 424 7.26 23.01 -25.17
C TYR A 424 8.62 22.39 -24.82
N ILE A 425 9.41 23.04 -23.96
CA ILE A 425 10.69 22.49 -23.50
C ILE A 425 10.47 21.14 -22.80
N TYR A 426 9.44 21.04 -21.95
CA TYR A 426 9.08 19.76 -21.33
C TYR A 426 8.63 18.72 -22.35
N ALA A 427 7.78 19.08 -23.32
CA ALA A 427 7.34 18.16 -24.38
C ALA A 427 8.52 17.61 -25.21
N VAL A 428 9.54 18.45 -25.45
CA VAL A 428 10.78 18.06 -26.12
C VAL A 428 11.64 17.17 -25.23
N ALA A 429 11.85 17.56 -23.96
CA ALA A 429 12.65 16.80 -23.00
C ALA A 429 12.09 15.40 -22.74
N THR A 430 10.76 15.24 -22.75
CA THR A 430 10.09 13.94 -22.58
C THR A 430 9.81 13.21 -23.89
N GLU A 431 10.38 13.65 -25.02
CA GLU A 431 10.20 13.04 -26.35
C GLU A 431 8.74 12.86 -26.81
N ASN A 432 7.82 13.70 -26.36
CA ASN A 432 6.40 13.59 -26.67
C ASN A 432 6.09 14.14 -28.07
N GLN A 433 6.44 13.38 -29.12
CA GLN A 433 6.29 13.79 -30.54
C GLN A 433 4.87 14.24 -30.90
N LYS A 434 3.85 13.63 -30.30
CA LYS A 434 2.45 14.04 -30.53
C LYS A 434 2.16 15.41 -29.94
N LEU A 435 2.71 15.72 -28.76
CA LEU A 435 2.54 17.02 -28.13
C LEU A 435 3.36 18.10 -28.83
N ILE A 436 4.60 17.78 -29.24
CA ILE A 436 5.46 18.67 -30.04
C ILE A 436 4.73 19.07 -31.32
N SER A 437 4.29 18.09 -32.12
CA SER A 437 3.58 18.37 -33.38
C SER A 437 2.26 19.14 -33.18
N LEU A 438 1.56 18.92 -32.07
CA LEU A 438 0.37 19.69 -31.71
C LEU A 438 0.72 21.15 -31.40
N MET A 439 1.74 21.38 -30.56
CA MET A 439 2.17 22.73 -30.17
C MET A 439 2.73 23.50 -31.37
N GLU A 440 3.49 22.85 -32.26
CA GLU A 440 3.98 23.45 -33.52
C GLU A 440 2.82 23.87 -34.43
N LYS A 441 1.80 23.00 -34.57
CA LYS A 441 0.63 23.30 -35.38
C LYS A 441 -0.20 24.45 -34.83
N GLU A 442 -0.43 24.48 -33.52
CA GLU A 442 -1.18 25.57 -32.87
C GLU A 442 -0.41 26.90 -32.91
N ALA A 443 0.91 26.85 -32.78
CA ALA A 443 1.76 28.02 -33.00
C ALA A 443 1.57 28.56 -34.43
N GLN A 444 1.66 27.69 -35.46
CA GLN A 444 1.38 28.06 -36.86
C GLN A 444 -0.03 28.65 -37.05
N GLY A 445 -1.07 28.05 -36.49
CA GLY A 445 -2.46 28.50 -36.62
C GLY A 445 -2.78 29.83 -35.92
N GLN A 446 -2.08 30.16 -34.82
CA GLN A 446 -2.17 31.49 -34.20
C GLN A 446 -1.55 32.58 -35.10
N TRP A 447 -0.60 32.22 -35.95
CA TRP A 447 0.18 33.12 -36.79
C TRP A 447 -0.40 33.30 -38.20
N GLU A 448 -1.17 32.34 -38.73
CA GLU A 448 -1.93 32.50 -39.98
C GLU A 448 -3.02 33.60 -39.92
N LYS A 449 -3.40 34.07 -38.73
CA LYS A 449 -4.27 35.25 -38.55
C LYS A 449 -3.56 36.59 -38.83
N LEU A 450 -2.24 36.58 -39.03
CA LEU A 450 -1.39 37.73 -39.33
C LEU A 450 -0.68 37.43 -40.67
N GLY A 451 -1.25 37.89 -41.80
CA GLY A 451 -0.88 37.42 -43.15
C GLY A 451 0.60 37.49 -43.57
N ASP A 452 0.94 36.52 -44.43
CA ASP A 452 2.07 36.25 -45.33
C ASP A 452 3.44 36.96 -45.19
N GLU A 453 4.49 36.12 -45.24
CA GLU A 453 5.95 36.31 -45.41
C GLU A 453 6.65 37.31 -44.48
N GLU A 454 6.14 38.53 -44.30
CA GLU A 454 6.67 39.50 -43.33
C GLU A 454 6.41 39.03 -41.89
N ALA A 455 5.36 38.23 -41.67
CA ALA A 455 5.07 37.59 -40.40
C ALA A 455 6.01 36.42 -40.07
N GLU A 456 6.50 35.67 -41.07
CA GLU A 456 7.47 34.58 -40.88
C GLU A 456 8.89 35.13 -40.62
N GLU A 457 9.28 36.22 -41.30
CA GLU A 457 10.54 36.92 -41.05
C GLU A 457 10.50 37.70 -39.73
N LYS A 458 9.36 38.32 -39.38
CA LYS A 458 9.11 38.88 -38.04
C LYS A 458 8.94 37.81 -36.98
N MET A 459 8.51 36.59 -37.31
CA MET A 459 8.38 35.44 -36.41
C MET A 459 9.75 34.85 -36.12
N LEU A 460 10.58 34.58 -37.12
CA LEU A 460 11.98 34.19 -36.90
C LEU A 460 12.73 35.32 -36.18
N SER A 461 12.48 36.59 -36.52
CA SER A 461 13.06 37.75 -35.82
C SER A 461 12.49 37.95 -34.41
N ALA A 462 11.23 37.62 -34.14
CA ALA A 462 10.59 37.74 -32.83
C ALA A 462 10.90 36.55 -31.94
N ILE A 463 10.95 35.34 -32.48
CA ILE A 463 11.49 34.15 -31.84
C ILE A 463 12.98 34.40 -31.54
N GLN A 464 13.78 34.90 -32.49
CA GLN A 464 15.17 35.35 -32.25
C GLN A 464 15.26 36.53 -31.26
N LYS A 465 14.35 37.51 -31.26
CA LYS A 465 14.32 38.62 -30.27
C LYS A 465 13.82 38.20 -28.90
N GLN A 466 12.92 37.22 -28.85
CA GLN A 466 12.41 36.60 -27.63
C GLN A 466 13.48 35.66 -27.07
N PHE A 467 14.31 35.05 -27.94
CA PHE A 467 15.60 34.41 -27.63
C PHE A 467 16.67 35.41 -27.16
N GLN A 468 16.74 36.63 -27.71
CA GLN A 468 17.59 37.71 -27.16
C GLN A 468 17.13 38.21 -25.77
N ASN A 469 15.88 37.94 -25.39
CA ASN A 469 15.33 38.24 -24.06
C ASN A 469 15.37 37.03 -23.10
N TYR A 470 15.93 35.87 -23.50
CA TYR A 470 16.36 34.88 -22.52
C TYR A 470 17.45 35.55 -21.69
N LYS A 471 17.12 35.90 -20.45
CA LYS A 471 18.12 36.43 -19.51
C LYS A 471 19.29 35.47 -19.31
N ASN A 472 19.16 34.19 -19.68
CA ASN A 472 20.29 33.26 -19.75
C ASN A 472 19.98 32.03 -20.63
N ILE A 473 20.49 31.96 -21.87
CA ILE A 473 20.47 30.73 -22.69
C ILE A 473 21.33 29.60 -22.05
N ASN A 474 22.19 29.96 -21.10
CA ASN A 474 22.98 29.06 -20.26
C ASN A 474 22.25 28.71 -18.97
N MET A 475 20.95 28.43 -19.05
CA MET A 475 20.18 27.97 -17.90
C MET A 475 20.61 26.57 -17.46
N PHE A 476 20.35 26.24 -16.21
CA PHE A 476 20.78 25.00 -15.58
C PHE A 476 19.69 24.44 -14.65
N ASP A 477 19.72 23.13 -14.38
CA ASP A 477 18.78 22.47 -13.46
C ASP A 477 19.04 22.81 -11.99
N ASN A 478 18.28 22.21 -11.08
CA ASN A 478 18.45 22.40 -9.62
C ASN A 478 19.80 21.91 -9.07
N ASN A 479 20.58 21.15 -9.85
CA ASN A 479 21.94 20.74 -9.53
C ASN A 479 23.00 21.63 -10.19
N HIS A 480 22.57 22.74 -10.83
CA HIS A 480 23.40 23.62 -11.63
C HIS A 480 24.00 22.96 -12.88
N ILE A 481 23.36 21.93 -13.43
CA ILE A 481 23.77 21.31 -14.69
C ILE A 481 23.20 22.10 -15.87
N PRO A 482 24.04 22.62 -16.78
CA PRO A 482 23.60 23.34 -17.98
C PRO A 482 22.60 22.57 -18.84
N LEU A 483 21.59 23.26 -19.40
CA LEU A 483 20.63 22.69 -20.34
C LEU A 483 21.32 22.06 -21.57
N LEU A 484 22.41 22.68 -22.05
CA LEU A 484 23.23 22.13 -23.11
C LEU A 484 23.85 20.78 -22.70
N THR A 485 24.40 20.68 -21.50
CA THR A 485 24.95 19.42 -20.95
C THR A 485 23.88 18.35 -20.79
N ILE A 486 22.66 18.71 -20.36
CA ILE A 486 21.52 17.78 -20.26
C ILE A 486 21.13 17.27 -21.65
N ALA A 487 21.04 18.15 -22.65
CA ALA A 487 20.73 17.76 -24.02
C ALA A 487 21.81 16.83 -24.61
N VAL A 488 23.08 17.08 -24.28
CA VAL A 488 24.21 16.20 -24.65
C VAL A 488 24.10 14.84 -23.97
N GLY A 489 23.88 14.79 -22.64
CA GLY A 489 23.79 13.54 -21.88
C GLY A 489 22.67 12.62 -22.36
N ASN A 490 21.60 13.19 -22.94
CA ASN A 490 20.49 12.44 -23.53
C ASN A 490 20.66 12.15 -25.04
N HIS A 491 21.82 12.46 -25.63
CA HIS A 491 22.11 12.30 -27.07
C HIS A 491 21.17 13.08 -28.00
N HIS A 492 20.62 14.21 -27.55
CA HIS A 492 19.63 15.00 -28.30
C HIS A 492 20.28 15.99 -29.28
N PHE A 493 20.92 15.48 -30.35
CA PHE A 493 21.69 16.28 -31.32
C PHE A 493 20.94 17.51 -31.87
N LYS A 494 19.64 17.40 -32.16
CA LYS A 494 18.84 18.53 -32.67
C LYS A 494 18.72 19.68 -31.66
N ILE A 495 18.59 19.34 -30.37
CA ILE A 495 18.50 20.32 -29.28
C ILE A 495 19.88 20.94 -29.05
N VAL A 496 20.94 20.13 -29.05
CA VAL A 496 22.33 20.61 -28.97
C VAL A 496 22.60 21.63 -30.08
N ARG A 497 22.27 21.28 -31.33
CA ARG A 497 22.39 22.18 -32.47
C ARG A 497 21.59 23.47 -32.28
N PHE A 498 20.33 23.34 -31.88
CA PHE A 498 19.47 24.49 -31.64
C PHE A 498 20.02 25.44 -30.56
N LEU A 499 20.47 24.91 -29.42
CA LEU A 499 21.02 25.69 -28.32
C LEU A 499 22.29 26.43 -28.74
N VAL A 500 23.21 25.74 -29.40
CA VAL A 500 24.48 26.32 -29.88
C VAL A 500 24.23 27.38 -30.96
N GLU A 501 23.36 27.12 -31.95
CA GLU A 501 22.99 28.10 -32.99
C GLU A 501 22.34 29.37 -32.43
N ASN A 502 21.71 29.28 -31.26
CA ASN A 502 21.07 30.42 -30.58
C ASN A 502 21.97 31.09 -29.52
N GLY A 503 23.25 30.70 -29.41
CA GLY A 503 24.23 31.39 -28.58
C GLY A 503 24.42 30.82 -27.18
N ALA A 504 24.06 29.55 -26.94
CA ALA A 504 24.50 28.85 -25.73
C ALA A 504 26.03 28.88 -25.65
N ASP A 505 26.56 29.24 -24.49
CA ASP A 505 27.97 29.13 -24.17
C ASP A 505 28.32 27.64 -24.18
N ILE A 506 29.07 27.27 -25.20
CA ILE A 506 29.37 25.90 -25.57
C ILE A 506 30.23 25.18 -24.53
N ASP A 507 30.94 25.95 -23.70
CA ASP A 507 31.81 25.47 -22.63
C ASP A 507 31.21 25.73 -21.24
N PHE A 508 29.96 26.21 -21.16
CA PHE A 508 29.31 26.44 -19.87
C PHE A 508 29.18 25.13 -19.11
N CYS A 509 29.71 25.10 -17.89
CA CYS A 509 29.92 23.89 -17.12
C CYS A 509 29.11 23.88 -15.82
N ASP A 510 28.97 22.69 -15.25
CA ASP A 510 28.37 22.49 -13.93
C ASP A 510 29.34 22.91 -12.79
N PRO A 511 28.94 22.87 -11.51
CA PRO A 511 29.81 23.24 -10.39
C PRO A 511 31.05 22.35 -10.22
N GLN A 512 31.07 21.17 -10.84
CA GLN A 512 32.24 20.30 -10.87
C GLN A 512 33.20 20.68 -12.00
N GLY A 513 32.81 21.56 -12.91
CA GLY A 513 33.57 21.98 -14.08
C GLY A 513 33.33 21.10 -15.31
N LEU A 514 32.28 20.26 -15.30
CA LEU A 514 31.97 19.38 -16.42
C LEU A 514 31.36 20.16 -17.58
N THR A 515 32.05 20.20 -18.73
CA THR A 515 31.55 20.85 -19.94
C THR A 515 30.68 19.89 -20.78
N PRO A 516 29.83 20.40 -21.69
CA PRO A 516 29.07 19.57 -22.62
C PRO A 516 29.95 18.63 -23.43
N LEU A 517 31.14 19.08 -23.86
CA LEU A 517 32.09 18.25 -24.61
C LEU A 517 32.64 17.09 -23.76
N MET A 518 32.86 17.30 -22.45
CA MET A 518 33.27 16.23 -21.53
C MET A 518 32.19 15.16 -21.40
N SER A 519 30.93 15.55 -21.20
CA SER A 519 29.82 14.59 -21.18
C SER A 519 29.68 13.82 -22.50
N ALA A 520 29.78 14.51 -23.65
CA ALA A 520 29.72 13.84 -24.95
C ALA A 520 30.85 12.81 -25.13
N ALA A 521 32.05 13.12 -24.64
CA ALA A 521 33.21 12.25 -24.71
C ALA A 521 33.10 11.03 -23.78
N ASP A 522 32.55 11.20 -22.57
CA ASP A 522 32.33 10.12 -21.62
C ASP A 522 31.32 9.08 -22.15
N TYR A 523 30.28 9.54 -22.84
CA TYR A 523 29.25 8.69 -23.45
C TYR A 523 29.56 8.25 -24.90
N GLY A 524 30.65 8.73 -25.50
CA GLY A 524 31.07 8.34 -26.85
C GLY A 524 30.23 8.92 -28.00
N PHE A 525 29.51 10.02 -27.77
CA PHE A 525 28.63 10.68 -28.75
C PHE A 525 29.41 11.48 -29.80
N THR A 526 30.10 10.77 -30.70
CA THR A 526 31.04 11.36 -31.68
C THR A 526 30.42 12.37 -32.65
N ASP A 527 29.13 12.26 -32.95
CA ASP A 527 28.37 13.22 -33.76
C ASP A 527 28.20 14.56 -33.04
N ILE A 528 27.78 14.52 -31.76
CA ILE A 528 27.70 15.68 -30.88
C ILE A 528 29.09 16.28 -30.64
N MET A 529 30.10 15.45 -30.33
CA MET A 529 31.47 15.92 -30.13
C MET A 529 31.99 16.66 -31.35
N THR A 530 31.79 16.11 -32.56
CA THR A 530 32.23 16.74 -33.80
C THR A 530 31.56 18.10 -33.96
N TYR A 531 30.25 18.16 -33.75
CA TYR A 531 29.50 19.40 -33.83
C TYR A 531 29.98 20.43 -32.81
N LEU A 532 30.15 20.06 -31.53
CA LEU A 532 30.62 20.97 -30.48
C LEU A 532 32.03 21.50 -30.76
N ILE A 533 32.96 20.64 -31.17
CA ILE A 533 34.34 21.02 -31.52
C ILE A 533 34.34 21.98 -32.72
N ASP A 534 33.54 21.70 -33.75
CA ASP A 534 33.46 22.54 -34.95
C ASP A 534 32.82 23.91 -34.66
N HIS A 535 32.10 24.05 -33.54
CA HIS A 535 31.51 25.31 -33.06
C HIS A 535 32.32 25.96 -31.91
N GLY A 536 33.54 25.48 -31.67
CA GLY A 536 34.52 26.18 -30.84
C GLY A 536 34.64 25.69 -29.39
N ALA A 537 34.06 24.55 -29.03
CA ALA A 537 34.26 23.95 -27.70
C ALA A 537 35.75 23.70 -27.41
N ASP A 538 36.21 24.00 -26.19
CA ASP A 538 37.60 23.77 -25.80
C ASP A 538 37.90 22.26 -25.70
N ILE A 539 38.61 21.76 -26.69
CA ILE A 539 39.04 20.36 -26.77
C ILE A 539 39.93 19.93 -25.59
N ASN A 540 40.59 20.88 -24.92
CA ASN A 540 41.44 20.64 -23.76
C ASN A 540 40.79 21.10 -22.45
N ALA A 541 39.47 21.32 -22.43
CA ALA A 541 38.74 21.63 -21.22
C ALA A 541 39.04 20.61 -20.13
N ALA A 542 39.10 21.09 -18.90
CA ALA A 542 39.35 20.29 -17.71
C ALA A 542 38.39 20.69 -16.59
N ASP A 543 37.92 19.70 -15.84
CA ASP A 543 37.05 19.92 -14.69
C ASP A 543 37.82 20.49 -13.48
N SER A 544 37.12 20.67 -12.36
CA SER A 544 37.70 21.15 -11.10
C SER A 544 38.78 20.22 -10.50
N ALA A 545 38.86 18.96 -10.94
CA ALA A 545 39.91 18.01 -10.58
C ALA A 545 41.07 17.97 -11.60
N GLY A 546 41.00 18.78 -12.66
CA GLY A 546 41.96 18.81 -13.75
C GLY A 546 41.81 17.64 -14.73
N ILE A 547 40.70 16.90 -14.68
CA ILE A 547 40.42 15.79 -15.60
C ILE A 547 40.03 16.40 -16.95
N THR A 548 40.74 16.06 -18.02
CA THR A 548 40.47 16.59 -19.36
C THR A 548 39.43 15.75 -20.12
N VAL A 549 38.85 16.32 -21.18
CA VAL A 549 37.96 15.62 -22.13
C VAL A 549 38.56 14.27 -22.59
N LEU A 550 39.86 14.27 -22.91
CA LEU A 550 40.58 13.06 -23.36
C LEU A 550 40.72 12.01 -22.23
N MET A 551 40.88 12.45 -20.98
CA MET A 551 41.00 11.54 -19.84
C MET A 551 39.69 10.81 -19.53
N GLY A 552 38.55 11.51 -19.63
CA GLY A 552 37.21 10.92 -19.46
C GLY A 552 36.94 9.81 -20.48
N ALA A 553 37.04 10.13 -21.77
CA ALA A 553 36.90 9.16 -22.87
C ALA A 553 37.89 7.99 -22.75
N ALA A 554 39.12 8.25 -22.29
CA ALA A 554 40.13 7.22 -22.10
C ALA A 554 39.80 6.26 -20.94
N LEU A 555 39.19 6.77 -19.86
CA LEU A 555 38.74 5.96 -18.72
C LEU A 555 37.53 5.09 -19.08
N THR A 556 36.54 5.66 -19.78
CA THR A 556 35.31 4.96 -20.19
C THR A 556 35.59 3.95 -21.31
N GLY A 557 36.60 4.23 -22.15
CA GLY A 557 37.08 3.34 -23.20
C GLY A 557 36.51 3.64 -24.58
N GLU A 558 35.97 4.84 -24.79
CA GLU A 558 35.33 5.27 -26.03
C GLU A 558 36.39 5.55 -27.11
N LEU A 559 36.84 4.49 -27.80
CA LEU A 559 37.96 4.54 -28.74
C LEU A 559 37.76 5.56 -29.87
N GLU A 560 36.56 5.66 -30.43
CA GLU A 560 36.28 6.61 -31.52
C GLU A 560 36.26 8.06 -31.01
N ALA A 561 35.79 8.32 -29.79
CA ALA A 561 35.91 9.61 -29.13
C ALA A 561 37.38 9.97 -28.88
N VAL A 562 38.18 9.04 -28.36
CA VAL A 562 39.63 9.22 -28.16
C VAL A 562 40.34 9.54 -29.50
N LYS A 563 40.02 8.80 -30.57
CA LYS A 563 40.57 9.04 -31.92
C LYS A 563 40.21 10.43 -32.41
N LEU A 564 38.95 10.83 -32.30
CA LEU A 564 38.47 12.15 -32.70
C LEU A 564 39.20 13.26 -31.96
N LEU A 565 39.30 13.16 -30.63
CA LEU A 565 39.97 14.16 -29.78
C LEU A 565 41.45 14.30 -30.15
N VAL A 566 42.18 13.18 -30.29
CA VAL A 566 43.60 13.21 -30.67
C VAL A 566 43.78 13.78 -32.08
N GLN A 567 42.90 13.45 -33.03
CA GLN A 567 42.93 14.02 -34.39
C GLN A 567 42.66 15.53 -34.42
N LYS A 568 41.76 16.01 -33.55
CA LYS A 568 41.41 17.44 -33.42
C LYS A 568 42.39 18.22 -32.53
N GLY A 569 43.44 17.59 -32.01
CA GLY A 569 44.55 18.26 -31.33
C GLY A 569 44.52 18.27 -29.81
N ALA A 570 43.81 17.32 -29.18
CA ALA A 570 43.85 17.15 -27.72
C ALA A 570 45.28 16.85 -27.23
N LYS A 571 45.69 17.50 -26.14
CA LYS A 571 47.00 17.27 -25.50
C LYS A 571 47.00 15.92 -24.78
N ILE A 572 47.89 15.03 -25.21
CA ILE A 572 47.90 13.61 -24.80
C ILE A 572 48.40 13.39 -23.35
N ASP A 573 49.47 14.11 -22.96
CA ASP A 573 50.18 13.87 -21.70
C ASP A 573 49.90 14.93 -20.61
N VAL A 574 48.73 15.58 -20.66
CA VAL A 574 48.27 16.44 -19.55
C VAL A 574 48.09 15.58 -18.30
N GLN A 575 48.38 16.13 -17.12
CA GLN A 575 48.16 15.48 -15.84
C GLN A 575 47.07 16.21 -15.06
N ASP A 576 46.10 15.46 -14.52
CA ASP A 576 45.11 15.98 -13.57
C ASP A 576 45.73 16.29 -12.19
N HIS A 577 44.95 16.74 -11.21
CA HIS A 577 45.45 17.07 -9.88
C HIS A 577 46.04 15.87 -9.12
N ASP A 578 45.64 14.65 -9.48
CA ASP A 578 46.19 13.39 -8.96
C ASP A 578 47.40 12.91 -9.78
N GLY A 579 47.83 13.68 -10.78
CA GLY A 579 48.95 13.36 -11.66
C GLY A 579 48.60 12.35 -12.77
N ASN A 580 47.33 11.98 -12.97
CA ASN A 580 46.98 10.99 -13.98
C ASN A 580 46.91 11.60 -15.38
N THR A 581 47.49 10.90 -16.35
CA THR A 581 47.34 11.16 -17.79
C THR A 581 46.18 10.34 -18.37
N ALA A 582 45.76 10.64 -19.59
CA ALA A 582 44.78 9.82 -20.31
C ALA A 582 45.24 8.35 -20.43
N LEU A 583 46.54 8.11 -20.61
CA LEU A 583 47.11 6.77 -20.63
C LEU A 583 47.00 6.05 -19.28
N LEU A 584 47.25 6.75 -18.16
CA LEU A 584 47.05 6.21 -16.81
C LEU A 584 45.60 5.82 -16.55
N ARG A 585 44.64 6.67 -16.94
CA ARG A 585 43.20 6.43 -16.82
C ARG A 585 42.74 5.24 -17.68
N ALA A 586 43.20 5.14 -18.94
CA ALA A 586 42.92 4.00 -19.81
C ALA A 586 43.53 2.69 -19.30
N ALA A 587 44.77 2.74 -18.79
CA ALA A 587 45.44 1.59 -18.21
C ALA A 587 44.71 1.09 -16.95
N TYR A 588 44.28 2.00 -16.06
CA TYR A 588 43.50 1.67 -14.89
C TYR A 588 42.10 1.11 -15.23
N GLY A 589 41.42 1.71 -16.22
CA GLY A 589 40.14 1.23 -16.74
C GLY A 589 40.24 -0.08 -17.53
N GLY A 590 41.46 -0.58 -17.79
CA GLY A 590 41.70 -1.79 -18.55
C GLY A 590 41.28 -1.70 -20.02
N LYS A 591 41.35 -0.52 -20.63
CA LYS A 591 40.89 -0.24 -22.00
C LYS A 591 42.04 -0.44 -23.00
N ASP A 592 42.36 -1.69 -23.32
CA ASP A 592 43.59 -2.01 -24.05
C ASP A 592 43.66 -1.44 -25.47
N GLU A 593 42.53 -1.32 -26.18
CA GLU A 593 42.50 -0.67 -27.50
C GLU A 593 42.80 0.84 -27.42
N VAL A 594 42.32 1.51 -26.36
CA VAL A 594 42.67 2.91 -26.09
C VAL A 594 44.14 3.05 -25.70
N VAL A 595 44.66 2.16 -24.84
CA VAL A 595 46.09 2.12 -24.48
C VAL A 595 46.95 1.95 -25.72
N LYS A 596 46.66 0.96 -26.58
CA LYS A 596 47.37 0.75 -27.86
C LYS A 596 47.33 2.01 -28.73
N TYR A 597 46.17 2.64 -28.84
CA TYR A 597 46.01 3.83 -29.66
C TYR A 597 46.80 5.03 -29.12
N LEU A 598 46.65 5.39 -27.84
CA LEU A 598 47.35 6.52 -27.22
C LEU A 598 48.88 6.37 -27.32
N VAL A 599 49.39 5.16 -27.05
CA VAL A 599 50.83 4.87 -27.19
C VAL A 599 51.28 4.94 -28.66
N SER A 600 50.45 4.53 -29.61
CA SER A 600 50.74 4.70 -31.05
C SER A 600 50.79 6.17 -31.49
N LYS A 601 50.14 7.07 -30.73
CA LYS A 601 50.12 8.51 -30.95
C LYS A 601 51.13 9.28 -30.11
N GLY A 602 52.03 8.56 -29.43
CA GLY A 602 53.18 9.15 -28.74
C GLY A 602 52.95 9.49 -27.27
N ALA A 603 51.90 8.95 -26.63
CA ALA A 603 51.73 9.08 -25.18
C ALA A 603 52.96 8.51 -24.45
N ASP A 604 53.48 9.24 -23.47
CA ASP A 604 54.62 8.78 -22.67
C ASP A 604 54.17 7.67 -21.70
N VAL A 605 54.71 6.46 -21.92
CA VAL A 605 54.38 5.25 -21.15
C VAL A 605 54.94 5.24 -19.73
N ASN A 606 55.75 6.24 -19.34
CA ASN A 606 56.46 6.28 -18.07
C ASN A 606 56.05 7.42 -17.14
N ILE A 607 55.16 8.34 -17.54
CA ILE A 607 54.67 9.41 -16.66
C ILE A 607 53.90 8.80 -15.49
N PRO A 608 54.37 8.94 -14.23
CA PRO A 608 53.66 8.41 -13.08
C PRO A 608 52.66 9.43 -12.53
N ASN A 609 51.65 8.94 -11.81
CA ASN A 609 50.75 9.82 -11.06
C ASN A 609 51.41 10.38 -9.78
N SER A 610 50.69 11.23 -9.05
CA SER A 610 51.18 11.89 -7.82
C SER A 610 51.61 10.92 -6.71
N THR A 611 51.13 9.68 -6.73
CA THR A 611 51.55 8.60 -5.82
C THR A 611 52.74 7.78 -6.33
N GLY A 612 53.23 8.07 -7.54
CA GLY A 612 54.34 7.37 -8.19
C GLY A 612 53.92 6.13 -8.97
N TYR A 613 52.62 5.89 -9.17
CA TYR A 613 52.14 4.75 -9.96
C TYR A 613 52.26 5.04 -11.45
N SER A 614 53.00 4.20 -12.18
CA SER A 614 53.15 4.28 -13.63
C SER A 614 51.98 3.63 -14.38
N PRO A 615 51.80 3.92 -15.69
CA PRO A 615 50.80 3.25 -16.52
C PRO A 615 50.87 1.73 -16.45
N LEU A 616 52.08 1.18 -16.37
CA LEU A 616 52.28 -0.26 -16.22
C LEU A 616 51.73 -0.80 -14.90
N ILE A 617 51.91 -0.07 -13.78
CA ILE A 617 51.34 -0.50 -12.50
C ILE A 617 49.81 -0.41 -12.54
N MET A 618 49.25 0.63 -13.16
CA MET A 618 47.80 0.78 -13.33
C MET A 618 47.18 -0.33 -14.18
N ALA A 619 47.82 -0.73 -15.29
CA ALA A 619 47.39 -1.86 -16.12
C ALA A 619 47.43 -3.20 -15.38
N VAL A 620 48.32 -3.35 -14.40
CA VAL A 620 48.32 -4.53 -13.52
C VAL A 620 47.19 -4.47 -12.49
N PHE A 621 46.85 -3.28 -11.96
CA PHE A 621 45.67 -3.12 -11.10
C PHE A 621 44.37 -3.41 -11.83
N SER A 622 44.28 -3.08 -13.12
CA SER A 622 43.12 -3.45 -13.94
C SER A 622 43.08 -4.94 -14.33
N GLY A 623 44.19 -5.67 -14.14
CA GLY A 623 44.34 -7.06 -14.56
C GLY A 623 44.38 -7.26 -16.09
N ASN A 624 44.54 -6.20 -16.89
CA ASN A 624 44.49 -6.30 -18.34
C ASN A 624 45.87 -6.68 -18.93
N MET A 625 46.04 -7.96 -19.27
CA MET A 625 47.29 -8.49 -19.83
C MET A 625 47.69 -7.84 -21.17
N ASN A 626 46.73 -7.46 -22.02
CA ASN A 626 47.03 -6.81 -23.30
C ASN A 626 47.62 -5.42 -23.11
N SER A 627 47.10 -4.66 -22.15
CA SER A 627 47.64 -3.35 -21.76
C SER A 627 49.04 -3.50 -21.18
N VAL A 628 49.25 -4.50 -20.30
CA VAL A 628 50.58 -4.82 -19.76
C VAL A 628 51.58 -5.15 -20.86
N LYS A 629 51.23 -6.04 -21.80
CA LYS A 629 52.09 -6.39 -22.95
C LYS A 629 52.42 -5.17 -23.79
N THR A 630 51.40 -4.40 -24.17
CA THR A 630 51.53 -3.20 -25.00
C THR A 630 52.49 -2.19 -24.37
N LEU A 631 52.32 -1.90 -23.07
CA LEU A 631 53.16 -0.94 -22.35
C LEU A 631 54.61 -1.43 -22.23
N VAL A 632 54.82 -2.71 -21.89
CA VAL A 632 56.18 -3.29 -21.79
C VAL A 632 56.89 -3.30 -23.15
N GLU A 633 56.19 -3.67 -24.22
CA GLU A 633 56.73 -3.66 -25.58
C GLU A 633 57.09 -2.25 -26.06
N LYS A 634 56.42 -1.23 -25.51
CA LYS A 634 56.63 0.18 -25.83
C LYS A 634 57.57 0.89 -24.86
N GLY A 635 58.29 0.14 -24.03
CA GLY A 635 59.39 0.67 -23.21
C GLY A 635 58.98 1.14 -21.82
N ALA A 636 57.86 0.65 -21.28
CA ALA A 636 57.50 0.93 -19.89
C ALA A 636 58.55 0.36 -18.92
N GLU A 637 58.94 1.17 -17.94
CA GLU A 637 59.93 0.80 -16.94
C GLU A 637 59.37 -0.24 -15.95
N ILE A 638 59.84 -1.49 -16.09
CA ILE A 638 59.27 -2.67 -15.40
C ILE A 638 59.48 -2.64 -13.88
N ASN A 639 60.58 -2.05 -13.41
CA ASN A 639 61.00 -2.12 -12.01
C ASN A 639 60.78 -0.82 -11.24
N THR A 640 60.06 0.15 -11.83
CA THR A 640 59.78 1.44 -11.20
C THR A 640 58.90 1.25 -9.96
N LYS A 641 59.27 1.96 -8.89
CA LYS A 641 58.63 1.87 -7.58
C LYS A 641 57.77 3.10 -7.35
N ALA A 642 56.50 2.90 -7.02
CA ALA A 642 55.65 3.94 -6.47
C ALA A 642 56.16 4.39 -5.09
N LYS A 643 55.61 5.49 -4.56
CA LYS A 643 56.06 6.08 -3.29
C LYS A 643 55.88 5.14 -2.08
N ASP A 644 54.93 4.21 -2.14
CA ASP A 644 54.69 3.17 -1.15
C ASP A 644 55.56 1.90 -1.37
N GLY A 645 56.47 1.92 -2.35
CA GLY A 645 57.34 0.81 -2.69
C GLY A 645 56.69 -0.28 -3.55
N MET A 646 55.47 -0.04 -4.07
CA MET A 646 54.78 -0.93 -5.00
C MET A 646 55.44 -0.93 -6.38
N THR A 647 55.61 -2.12 -6.95
CA THR A 647 56.04 -2.32 -8.35
C THR A 647 54.94 -3.07 -9.11
N ALA A 648 54.99 -3.06 -10.44
CA ALA A 648 54.03 -3.81 -11.26
C ALA A 648 54.02 -5.30 -10.90
N PHE A 649 55.19 -5.88 -10.63
CA PHE A 649 55.29 -7.28 -10.22
C PHE A 649 54.71 -7.55 -8.82
N LYS A 650 54.98 -6.69 -7.84
CA LYS A 650 54.38 -6.81 -6.50
C LYS A 650 52.86 -6.66 -6.55
N ALA A 651 52.33 -5.75 -7.37
CA ALA A 651 50.90 -5.58 -7.58
C ALA A 651 50.26 -6.84 -8.19
N ALA A 652 50.92 -7.47 -9.16
CA ALA A 652 50.45 -8.73 -9.78
C ALA A 652 50.43 -9.88 -8.77
N GLN A 653 51.46 -9.98 -7.91
CA GLN A 653 51.51 -10.98 -6.83
C GLN A 653 50.41 -10.76 -5.79
N LYS A 654 50.23 -9.50 -5.34
CA LYS A 654 49.21 -9.14 -4.33
C LYS A 654 47.79 -9.46 -4.80
N GLN A 655 47.51 -9.28 -6.09
CA GLN A 655 46.21 -9.58 -6.70
C GLN A 655 46.09 -11.02 -7.23
N LYS A 656 47.12 -11.86 -7.05
CA LYS A 656 47.17 -13.26 -7.51
C LYS A 656 47.02 -13.42 -9.04
N LEU A 657 47.50 -12.45 -9.81
CA LEU A 657 47.49 -12.48 -11.28
C LEU A 657 48.71 -13.26 -11.81
N SER A 658 48.64 -14.59 -11.75
CA SER A 658 49.77 -15.49 -12.03
C SER A 658 50.35 -15.33 -13.45
N GLU A 659 49.51 -15.14 -14.45
CA GLU A 659 49.93 -14.95 -15.84
C GLU A 659 50.71 -13.64 -16.03
N ILE A 660 50.18 -12.52 -15.51
CA ILE A 660 50.82 -11.21 -15.56
C ILE A 660 52.13 -11.21 -14.75
N ALA A 661 52.14 -11.81 -13.56
CA ALA A 661 53.35 -11.94 -12.76
C ALA A 661 54.42 -12.77 -13.49
N GLY A 662 54.02 -13.87 -14.13
CA GLY A 662 54.90 -14.70 -14.96
C GLY A 662 55.49 -13.93 -16.14
N TYR A 663 54.65 -13.17 -16.86
CA TYR A 663 55.08 -12.32 -17.98
C TYR A 663 56.07 -11.24 -17.52
N LEU A 664 55.73 -10.46 -16.48
CA LEU A 664 56.62 -9.43 -15.94
C LEU A 664 57.96 -10.01 -15.46
N LYS A 665 57.94 -11.18 -14.81
CA LYS A 665 59.17 -11.88 -14.40
C LYS A 665 60.03 -12.30 -15.61
N SER A 666 59.41 -12.80 -16.67
CA SER A 666 60.12 -13.15 -17.92
C SER A 666 60.73 -11.94 -18.63
N LYS A 667 60.19 -10.74 -18.37
CA LYS A 667 60.70 -9.46 -18.87
C LYS A 667 61.66 -8.75 -17.90
N GLY A 668 62.08 -9.43 -16.84
CA GLY A 668 63.14 -8.94 -15.93
C GLY A 668 62.64 -8.17 -14.71
N ALA A 669 61.38 -8.36 -14.29
CA ALA A 669 60.90 -7.86 -13.01
C ALA A 669 61.59 -8.56 -11.83
N LYS A 670 61.99 -7.79 -10.82
CA LYS A 670 62.73 -8.28 -9.63
C LYS A 670 62.03 -7.98 -8.32
#